data_AF-A0A0Q7WZG1-F1
#
_entry.id   AF-A0A0Q7WZG1-F1
#
_cell.length_a   1.000
_cell.length_b   1.000
_cell.length_c   1.000
_cell.angle_alpha   90.00
_cell.angle_beta   90.00
_cell.angle_gamma   90.00
#
_symmetry.space_group_name_H-M   'P 1'
#
loop_
_entity.id
_entity.type
_entity.pdbx_description
1 polymer ?
#
loop_
_entity_poly.entity_id
_entity_poly.type
_entity_poly.pdbx_seq_one_letter_code
_entity_poly.pdbx_strand_id
1 'polypeptide(L)'
;MIPLDDDRPDPDALLAQMQEQERKAARGKLRIYFGASAGVGKTYAMLSAARKLQAAGQQVLVGVIETHGRSETAALVEGLPLLPLRAVAYRGKTLNEFDIDGALAQRPPLILIDELAHSNAPGSRHPKRWQDVEELLEAGIDVFSTVNVQHLESLNDVVGGITGIQVNETVPDTVFDAADEVVLVDIPADELLARLKGGKVYHAQQAERAAQNFFRKGNLIALRELALRRTADRIEDDVRAYRVEQSIDVIWKTGASVLALVGPRSGCEQVVRSAARLAGQLGTEWHAIYVETPALQRLFAAQRERILKTLKLAQDLGATTAVLSGSDIAASAVEYAREHNLSRITIGRAHRTWPWRRSHIRSLAAHAPDIDLIEVAVSEREALPSPEAAVDAEEDAQRLKSRLAGYAVAAGSSLGMALLATPLLPYFDLANIAMLFLLVVLLVAVRYGRAPSVLATCVSVACFDFFFVPPRFTFAISDLQYLITFGVMLAVGLITGHLTAGLRFQARVASYREARARALYEFARELSGALQTEQIFETTARFVQGTFRAKATLLVPDAEGRLHLPSGVAVPAALDQGVAQWAFDHAESAGLGTDTLPASPLFYMPLVAPMRTRGVLAIEPAQRRWILIPEQRQHLDTFAALAAIALERVHYIEVAQEALVNMESERLRNSLLAALSHDLRTPLTSLVGLSESLAHSRPPLAQQQLEAAQSLHDEALRMSALVANLLDMARIESGELKINLQWQPLEEVVGSALRHSGLQLKEHKVSTQLALELPLLRFDAVLIERVLCNLLENAAKYTSPGSSIVIYAVRRGEFVRVMVYDNGPGLPRGREEAIFEKFTRGEKESSKPGVGLGLAICRAIVEAHGGTIAADKSPLGGAAIVFTLPVGMPPQVPEIEEA
;
A
#
# COMPACT_ATOMS: atom_id res chain seq x y z
N MET A 1 42.03 -34.06 -15.94
CA MET A 1 41.07 -33.53 -14.94
C MET A 1 39.69 -33.71 -15.51
N ILE A 2 38.89 -34.57 -14.89
CA ILE A 2 37.49 -34.81 -15.22
C ILE A 2 36.71 -33.55 -14.81
N PRO A 3 35.76 -33.02 -15.62
CA PRO A 3 34.92 -31.91 -15.18
C PRO A 3 34.00 -32.41 -14.08
N LEU A 4 34.02 -31.74 -12.93
CA LEU A 4 33.04 -31.93 -11.87
C LEU A 4 31.73 -31.28 -12.32
N ASP A 5 30.67 -32.07 -12.42
CA ASP A 5 29.29 -31.59 -12.55
C ASP A 5 28.95 -30.70 -11.34
N ASP A 6 28.60 -29.45 -11.63
CA ASP A 6 28.25 -28.40 -10.65
C ASP A 6 26.73 -28.27 -10.52
N ASP A 7 26.04 -29.40 -10.46
CA ASP A 7 24.57 -29.48 -10.30
C ASP A 7 24.22 -30.06 -8.92
N ARG A 8 24.92 -29.60 -7.88
CA ARG A 8 24.56 -29.91 -6.50
C ARG A 8 23.59 -28.83 -6.01
N PRO A 9 22.31 -29.16 -5.79
CA PRO A 9 21.37 -28.21 -5.18
C PRO A 9 21.90 -27.72 -3.83
N ASP A 10 21.66 -26.45 -3.55
CA ASP A 10 22.11 -25.77 -2.33
C ASP A 10 21.58 -26.53 -1.09
N PRO A 11 22.48 -27.04 -0.22
CA PRO A 11 22.08 -27.79 0.98
C PRO A 11 21.22 -26.97 1.93
N ASP A 12 21.37 -25.64 1.96
CA ASP A 12 20.52 -24.78 2.79
C ASP A 12 19.11 -24.66 2.20
N ALA A 13 18.98 -24.65 0.87
CA ALA A 13 17.69 -24.69 0.19
C ALA A 13 16.97 -26.03 0.39
N LEU A 14 17.70 -27.14 0.36
CA LEU A 14 17.16 -28.47 0.67
C LEU A 14 16.74 -28.59 2.14
N LEU A 15 17.53 -28.04 3.06
CA LEU A 15 17.18 -28.03 4.49
C LEU A 15 15.93 -27.18 4.76
N ALA A 16 15.83 -26.01 4.13
CA ALA A 16 14.64 -25.16 4.22
C ALA A 16 13.40 -25.86 3.63
N GLN A 17 13.56 -26.56 2.51
CA GLN A 17 12.48 -27.34 1.89
C GLN A 17 12.04 -28.51 2.79
N MET A 18 12.98 -29.22 3.41
CA MET A 18 12.68 -30.29 4.37
C MET A 18 11.98 -29.75 5.62
N GLN A 19 12.44 -28.64 6.20
CA GLN A 19 11.81 -28.01 7.36
C GLN A 19 10.38 -27.53 7.04
N GLU A 20 10.17 -26.98 5.84
CA GLU A 20 8.82 -26.58 5.41
C GLU A 20 7.91 -27.80 5.20
N GLN A 21 8.44 -28.91 4.65
CA GLN A 21 7.70 -30.17 4.54
C GLN A 21 7.37 -30.77 5.90
N GLU A 22 8.29 -30.76 6.86
CA GLU A 22 8.05 -31.22 8.23
C GLU A 22 6.98 -30.36 8.92
N ARG A 23 7.03 -29.03 8.76
CA ARG A 23 6.02 -28.12 9.30
C ARG A 23 4.64 -28.35 8.68
N LYS A 24 4.58 -28.57 7.36
CA LYS A 24 3.33 -28.93 6.66
C LYS A 24 2.79 -30.29 7.11
N ALA A 25 3.66 -31.27 7.40
CA ALA A 25 3.24 -32.58 7.89
C ALA A 25 2.75 -32.56 9.34
N ALA A 26 3.26 -31.64 10.17
CA ALA A 26 2.82 -31.45 11.55
C ALA A 26 1.52 -30.65 11.68
N ARG A 27 1.15 -29.86 10.65
CA ARG A 27 -0.09 -29.09 10.60
C ARG A 27 -1.28 -30.01 10.30
N GLY A 28 -2.42 -29.75 10.95
CA GLY A 28 -3.69 -30.40 10.64
C GLY A 28 -4.21 -30.02 9.26
N LYS A 29 -5.13 -30.82 8.72
CA LYS A 29 -5.67 -30.67 7.37
C LYS A 29 -7.01 -29.96 7.35
N LEU A 30 -7.18 -29.01 6.44
CA LEU A 30 -8.42 -28.28 6.22
C LEU A 30 -9.16 -28.82 5.00
N ARG A 31 -10.39 -29.32 5.21
CA ARG A 31 -11.32 -29.64 4.12
C ARG A 31 -12.50 -28.69 4.12
N ILE A 32 -12.68 -27.98 3.01
CA ILE A 32 -13.75 -27.00 2.82
C ILE A 32 -14.83 -27.58 1.90
N TYR A 33 -16.07 -27.60 2.35
CA TYR A 33 -17.24 -27.85 1.51
C TYR A 33 -17.71 -26.53 0.95
N PHE A 34 -17.43 -26.31 -0.34
CA PHE A 34 -17.70 -25.06 -1.05
C PHE A 34 -18.97 -25.15 -1.88
N GLY A 35 -19.70 -24.04 -2.04
CA GLY A 35 -20.90 -24.05 -2.88
C GLY A 35 -21.34 -22.66 -3.32
N ALA A 36 -22.18 -22.65 -4.36
CA ALA A 36 -22.66 -21.44 -5.00
C ALA A 36 -23.55 -20.56 -4.10
N SER A 37 -24.28 -21.16 -3.16
CA SER A 37 -25.19 -20.42 -2.29
C SER A 37 -25.58 -21.19 -1.04
N ALA A 38 -26.30 -20.53 -0.12
CA ALA A 38 -27.04 -21.21 0.92
C ALA A 38 -28.06 -22.19 0.30
N GLY A 39 -28.30 -23.33 0.97
CA GLY A 39 -29.29 -24.33 0.55
C GLY A 39 -28.80 -25.42 -0.40
N VAL A 40 -27.60 -25.31 -0.98
CA VAL A 40 -27.02 -26.38 -1.84
C VAL A 40 -26.62 -27.64 -1.08
N GLY A 41 -26.66 -27.63 0.26
CA GLY A 41 -26.42 -28.82 1.09
C GLY A 41 -25.00 -29.00 1.60
N LYS A 42 -24.17 -27.95 1.65
CA LYS A 42 -22.78 -28.00 2.16
C LYS A 42 -22.66 -28.63 3.56
N THR A 43 -23.41 -28.13 4.54
CA THR A 43 -23.45 -28.68 5.91
C THR A 43 -23.90 -30.14 5.93
N TYR A 44 -24.87 -30.50 5.08
CA TYR A 44 -25.34 -31.89 4.96
C TYR A 44 -24.25 -32.80 4.38
N ALA A 45 -23.53 -32.35 3.34
CA ALA A 45 -22.42 -33.09 2.73
C ALA A 45 -21.27 -33.28 3.73
N MET A 46 -20.91 -32.21 4.46
CA MET A 46 -19.91 -32.24 5.53
C MET A 46 -20.26 -33.27 6.61
N LEU A 47 -21.49 -33.22 7.13
CA LEU A 47 -21.99 -34.15 8.15
C LEU A 47 -22.08 -35.58 7.63
N SER A 48 -22.50 -35.78 6.38
CA SER A 48 -22.56 -37.11 5.76
C SER A 48 -21.17 -37.73 5.63
N ALA A 49 -20.17 -36.93 5.24
CA ALA A 49 -18.77 -37.38 5.21
C ALA A 49 -18.25 -37.69 6.62
N ALA A 50 -18.52 -36.83 7.59
CA ALA A 50 -18.15 -37.05 9.00
C ALA A 50 -18.73 -38.35 9.57
N ARG A 51 -20.00 -38.66 9.26
CA ARG A 51 -20.64 -39.92 9.68
C ARG A 51 -19.99 -41.15 9.05
N LYS A 52 -19.56 -41.07 7.79
CA LYS A 52 -18.82 -42.16 7.15
C LYS A 52 -17.48 -42.40 7.83
N LEU A 53 -16.77 -41.34 8.23
CA LEU A 53 -15.51 -41.45 8.97
C LEU A 53 -15.72 -42.01 10.38
N GLN A 54 -16.78 -41.58 11.07
CA GLN A 54 -17.16 -42.14 12.37
C GLN A 54 -17.48 -43.63 12.27
N ALA A 55 -18.23 -44.05 11.23
CA ALA A 55 -18.54 -45.45 10.97
C ALA A 55 -17.29 -46.27 10.61
N ALA A 56 -16.26 -45.63 10.05
CA ALA A 56 -14.95 -46.23 9.81
C ALA A 56 -14.04 -46.24 11.05
N GLY A 57 -14.52 -45.77 12.22
CA GLY A 57 -13.81 -45.80 13.49
C GLY A 57 -12.98 -44.54 13.82
N GLN A 58 -13.06 -43.48 13.02
CA GLN A 58 -12.36 -42.22 13.30
C GLN A 58 -13.15 -41.39 14.34
N GLN A 59 -12.45 -40.80 15.30
CA GLN A 59 -13.09 -39.91 16.27
C GLN A 59 -13.39 -38.56 15.62
N VAL A 60 -14.63 -38.08 15.75
CA VAL A 60 -15.07 -36.82 15.16
C VAL A 60 -15.76 -36.01 16.25
N LEU A 61 -15.32 -34.77 16.46
CA LEU A 61 -15.94 -33.82 17.39
C LEU A 61 -16.73 -32.77 16.61
N VAL A 62 -17.94 -32.45 17.06
CA VAL A 62 -18.70 -31.32 16.53
C VAL A 62 -18.35 -30.08 17.35
N GLY A 63 -17.70 -29.10 16.72
CA GLY A 63 -17.39 -27.82 17.34
C GLY A 63 -18.58 -26.87 17.32
N VAL A 64 -19.00 -26.48 16.10
CA VAL A 64 -20.18 -25.63 15.88
C VAL A 64 -20.85 -26.00 14.57
N ILE A 65 -22.17 -26.19 14.59
CA ILE A 65 -22.96 -26.52 13.40
C ILE A 65 -24.28 -25.75 13.43
N GLU A 66 -24.56 -25.05 12.34
CA GLU A 66 -25.80 -24.31 12.17
C GLU A 66 -26.82 -25.13 11.36
N THR A 67 -27.76 -25.74 12.08
CA THR A 67 -28.81 -26.57 11.45
C THR A 67 -29.93 -25.75 10.82
N HIS A 68 -30.08 -24.47 11.20
CA HIS A 68 -31.14 -23.57 10.71
C HIS A 68 -32.56 -24.18 10.76
N GLY A 69 -32.81 -25.03 11.77
CA GLY A 69 -34.11 -25.72 11.97
C GLY A 69 -34.40 -26.88 11.01
N ARG A 70 -33.40 -27.37 10.27
CA ARG A 70 -33.56 -28.44 9.27
C ARG A 70 -33.49 -29.83 9.93
N SER A 71 -34.62 -30.55 9.95
CA SER A 71 -34.74 -31.88 10.58
C SER A 71 -33.79 -32.93 9.98
N GLU A 72 -33.63 -32.96 8.65
CA GLU A 72 -32.72 -33.89 7.96
C GLU A 72 -31.25 -33.66 8.36
N THR A 73 -30.83 -32.40 8.55
CA THR A 73 -29.47 -32.06 8.99
C THR A 73 -29.28 -32.31 10.48
N ALA A 74 -30.29 -32.00 11.31
CA ALA A 74 -30.26 -32.24 12.75
C ALA A 74 -30.12 -33.74 13.08
N ALA A 75 -30.83 -34.61 12.34
CA ALA A 75 -30.69 -36.06 12.48
C ALA A 75 -29.25 -36.56 12.22
N LEU A 76 -28.50 -35.89 11.33
CA LEU A 76 -27.08 -36.22 11.11
C LEU A 76 -26.17 -35.77 12.24
N VAL A 77 -26.59 -34.84 13.10
CA VAL A 77 -25.84 -34.42 14.29
C VAL A 77 -26.08 -35.38 15.47
N GLU A 78 -27.27 -35.99 15.57
CA GLU A 78 -27.66 -36.85 16.70
C GLU A 78 -26.74 -38.07 16.91
N GLY A 79 -25.96 -38.07 17.99
CA GLY A 79 -25.01 -39.15 18.31
C GLY A 79 -23.57 -38.90 17.85
N LEU A 80 -23.26 -37.71 17.34
CA LEU A 80 -21.89 -37.19 17.31
C LEU A 80 -21.58 -36.48 18.65
N PRO A 81 -20.36 -36.61 19.20
CA PRO A 81 -19.98 -35.86 20.39
C PRO A 81 -19.91 -34.37 20.06
N LEU A 82 -20.54 -33.56 20.92
CA LEU A 82 -20.71 -32.12 20.75
C LEU A 82 -19.90 -31.36 21.79
N LEU A 83 -19.12 -30.39 21.34
CA LEU A 83 -18.46 -29.43 22.22
C LEU A 83 -19.50 -28.42 22.75
N PRO A 84 -19.54 -28.16 24.07
CA PRO A 84 -20.42 -27.14 24.62
C PRO A 84 -20.05 -25.75 24.06
N LEU A 85 -21.05 -25.00 23.59
CA LEU A 85 -20.85 -23.63 23.12
C LEU A 85 -20.60 -22.68 24.30
N ARG A 86 -19.78 -21.66 24.08
CA ARG A 86 -19.45 -20.62 25.07
C ARG A 86 -20.47 -19.50 25.01
N ALA A 87 -21.07 -19.17 26.16
CA ALA A 87 -21.98 -18.05 26.30
C ALA A 87 -21.21 -16.72 26.43
N VAL A 88 -21.42 -15.79 25.51
CA VAL A 88 -20.81 -14.45 25.48
C VAL A 88 -21.89 -13.39 25.64
N ALA A 89 -21.79 -12.55 26.67
CA ALA A 89 -22.75 -11.46 26.90
C ALA A 89 -22.42 -10.26 26.00
N TYR A 90 -23.35 -9.90 25.10
CA TYR A 90 -23.18 -8.77 24.18
C TYR A 90 -24.48 -7.97 24.03
N ARG A 91 -24.42 -6.66 24.33
CA ARG A 91 -25.56 -5.72 24.22
C ARG A 91 -26.86 -6.22 24.89
N GLY A 92 -26.75 -6.83 26.08
CA GLY A 92 -27.90 -7.33 26.84
C GLY A 92 -28.49 -8.64 26.32
N LYS A 93 -27.86 -9.31 25.34
CA LYS A 93 -28.20 -10.65 24.86
C LYS A 93 -27.03 -11.60 25.10
N THR A 94 -27.34 -12.87 25.36
CA THR A 94 -26.34 -13.94 25.42
C THR A 94 -26.21 -14.57 24.04
N LEU A 95 -25.03 -14.46 23.44
CA LEU A 95 -24.68 -15.12 22.18
C LEU A 95 -23.95 -16.43 22.50
N ASN A 96 -24.23 -17.49 21.75
CA ASN A 96 -23.51 -18.76 21.88
C ASN A 96 -22.46 -18.82 20.78
N GLU A 97 -21.18 -18.90 21.16
CA GLU A 97 -20.05 -18.93 20.24
C GLU A 97 -19.25 -20.22 20.39
N PHE A 98 -18.47 -20.57 19.36
CA PHE A 98 -17.56 -21.71 19.40
C PHE A 98 -16.48 -21.56 20.49
N ASP A 99 -16.28 -22.60 21.29
CA ASP A 99 -15.26 -22.63 22.35
C ASP A 99 -13.92 -23.22 21.84
N ILE A 100 -13.09 -22.38 21.21
CA ILE A 100 -11.78 -22.80 20.71
C ILE A 100 -10.88 -23.36 21.83
N ASP A 101 -10.89 -22.76 23.02
CA ASP A 101 -10.01 -23.19 24.13
C ASP A 101 -10.40 -24.60 24.60
N GLY A 102 -11.72 -24.89 24.65
CA GLY A 102 -12.24 -26.23 24.90
C GLY A 102 -11.85 -27.25 23.82
N ALA A 103 -11.85 -26.85 22.54
CA ALA A 103 -11.41 -27.70 21.43
C ALA A 103 -9.91 -28.03 21.50
N LEU A 104 -9.06 -27.02 21.76
CA LEU A 104 -7.61 -27.17 21.90
C LEU A 104 -7.21 -28.03 23.09
N ALA A 105 -7.98 -27.97 24.19
CA ALA A 105 -7.76 -28.82 25.36
C ALA A 105 -8.09 -30.30 25.08
N GLN A 106 -9.12 -30.58 24.29
CA GLN A 106 -9.52 -31.95 23.95
C GLN A 106 -8.66 -32.60 22.87
N ARG A 107 -8.04 -31.79 21.98
CA ARG A 107 -7.23 -32.25 20.83
C ARG A 107 -7.90 -33.38 20.04
N PRO A 108 -9.13 -33.18 19.53
CA PRO A 108 -9.76 -34.18 18.68
C PRO A 108 -8.94 -34.36 17.39
N PRO A 109 -8.92 -35.57 16.80
CA PRO A 109 -8.25 -35.75 15.51
C PRO A 109 -8.99 -35.08 14.36
N LEU A 110 -10.32 -34.92 14.46
CA LEU A 110 -11.14 -34.18 13.49
C LEU A 110 -12.21 -33.37 14.22
N ILE A 111 -12.34 -32.09 13.87
CA ILE A 111 -13.41 -31.21 14.34
C ILE A 111 -14.24 -30.62 13.18
N LEU A 112 -15.57 -30.56 13.37
CA LEU A 112 -16.49 -29.96 12.40
C LEU A 112 -16.84 -28.52 12.82
N ILE A 113 -16.60 -27.56 11.94
CA ILE A 113 -16.82 -26.13 12.18
C ILE A 113 -17.58 -25.55 11.00
N ASP A 114 -18.88 -25.30 11.16
CA ASP A 114 -19.70 -24.72 10.09
C ASP A 114 -19.53 -23.19 9.98
N GLU A 115 -19.89 -22.65 8.82
CA GLU A 115 -19.85 -21.22 8.48
C GLU A 115 -18.47 -20.56 8.71
N LEU A 116 -17.46 -20.94 7.92
CA LEU A 116 -16.07 -20.45 8.03
C LEU A 116 -15.95 -18.91 8.02
N ALA A 117 -16.88 -18.25 7.33
CA ALA A 117 -16.92 -16.80 7.16
C ALA A 117 -17.48 -16.02 8.36
N HIS A 118 -17.98 -16.72 9.37
CA HIS A 118 -18.67 -16.13 10.51
C HIS A 118 -17.78 -15.14 11.26
N SER A 119 -18.39 -14.05 11.73
CA SER A 119 -17.74 -13.06 12.58
C SER A 119 -18.03 -13.36 14.04
N ASN A 120 -17.00 -13.70 14.81
CA ASN A 120 -17.16 -14.10 16.20
C ASN A 120 -17.67 -12.92 17.05
N ALA A 121 -18.40 -13.24 18.13
CA ALA A 121 -18.89 -12.23 19.06
C ALA A 121 -17.75 -11.36 19.66
N PRO A 122 -17.94 -10.03 19.85
CA PRO A 122 -16.93 -9.16 20.46
C PRO A 122 -16.55 -9.62 21.88
N GLY A 123 -15.24 -9.83 22.12
CA GLY A 123 -14.71 -10.44 23.34
C GLY A 123 -14.28 -11.90 23.18
N SER A 124 -14.51 -12.51 22.01
CA SER A 124 -13.93 -13.79 21.61
C SER A 124 -12.43 -13.65 21.31
N ARG A 125 -11.69 -14.77 21.34
CA ARG A 125 -10.23 -14.80 21.16
C ARG A 125 -9.79 -14.21 19.82
N HIS A 126 -10.49 -14.58 18.75
CA HIS A 126 -10.30 -14.03 17.42
C HIS A 126 -11.58 -13.35 16.90
N PRO A 127 -11.46 -12.29 16.07
CA PRO A 127 -12.61 -11.64 15.46
C PRO A 127 -13.31 -12.48 14.36
N LYS A 128 -12.62 -13.43 13.73
CA LYS A 128 -13.18 -14.24 12.64
C LYS A 128 -12.97 -15.74 12.88
N ARG A 129 -13.97 -16.55 12.53
CA ARG A 129 -13.94 -18.00 12.74
C ARG A 129 -12.84 -18.73 11.94
N TRP A 130 -12.47 -18.22 10.77
CA TRP A 130 -11.35 -18.79 10.01
C TRP A 130 -10.00 -18.68 10.74
N GLN A 131 -9.83 -17.69 11.63
CA GLN A 131 -8.62 -17.56 12.47
C GLN A 131 -8.62 -18.62 13.58
N ASP A 132 -9.79 -18.96 14.13
CA ASP A 132 -9.92 -20.08 15.06
C ASP A 132 -9.55 -21.40 14.39
N VAL A 133 -9.97 -21.58 13.14
CA VAL A 133 -9.62 -22.74 12.32
C VAL A 133 -8.12 -22.79 12.06
N GLU A 134 -7.47 -21.66 11.74
CA GLU A 134 -6.01 -21.61 11.57
C GLU A 134 -5.25 -22.06 12.82
N GLU A 135 -5.64 -21.60 14.01
CA GLU A 135 -5.01 -22.03 15.27
C GLU A 135 -5.22 -23.53 15.53
N LEU A 136 -6.40 -24.08 15.22
CA LEU A 136 -6.65 -25.51 15.34
C LEU A 136 -5.75 -26.33 14.40
N LEU A 137 -5.59 -25.88 13.16
CA LEU A 137 -4.69 -26.53 12.19
C LEU A 137 -3.24 -26.47 12.66
N GLU A 138 -2.79 -25.34 13.22
CA GLU A 138 -1.44 -25.21 13.81
C GLU A 138 -1.23 -26.15 15.00
N ALA A 139 -2.28 -26.46 15.75
CA ALA A 139 -2.26 -27.44 16.83
C ALA A 139 -2.29 -28.91 16.35
N GLY A 140 -2.32 -29.15 15.02
CA GLY A 140 -2.35 -30.49 14.42
C GLY A 140 -3.73 -31.13 14.36
N ILE A 141 -4.82 -30.35 14.46
CA ILE A 141 -6.20 -30.85 14.44
C ILE A 141 -6.77 -30.70 13.03
N ASP A 142 -7.32 -31.78 12.45
CA ASP A 142 -7.99 -31.69 11.15
C ASP A 142 -9.35 -30.98 11.30
N VAL A 143 -9.70 -30.13 10.32
CA VAL A 143 -10.93 -29.33 10.36
C VAL A 143 -11.74 -29.54 9.09
N PHE A 144 -13.02 -29.87 9.25
CA PHE A 144 -14.00 -29.77 8.16
C PHE A 144 -14.85 -28.52 8.33
N SER A 145 -14.96 -27.72 7.28
CA SER A 145 -15.72 -26.48 7.31
C SER A 145 -16.55 -26.24 6.05
N THR A 146 -17.46 -25.26 6.09
CA THR A 146 -18.26 -24.89 4.93
C THR A 146 -18.15 -23.41 4.60
N VAL A 147 -18.15 -23.08 3.31
CA VAL A 147 -18.10 -21.70 2.82
C VAL A 147 -18.91 -21.56 1.53
N ASN A 148 -19.45 -20.37 1.27
CA ASN A 148 -20.12 -20.07 0.01
C ASN A 148 -19.29 -19.11 -0.83
N VAL A 149 -19.54 -19.09 -2.14
CA VAL A 149 -18.88 -18.18 -3.08
C VAL A 149 -19.01 -16.70 -2.68
N GLN A 150 -20.15 -16.29 -2.09
CA GLN A 150 -20.35 -14.89 -1.68
C GLN A 150 -19.49 -14.45 -0.48
N HIS A 151 -18.88 -15.39 0.23
CA HIS A 151 -18.04 -15.08 1.39
C HIS A 151 -16.56 -14.97 1.02
N LEU A 152 -16.16 -15.28 -0.22
CA LEU A 152 -14.80 -15.02 -0.67
C LEU A 152 -14.63 -13.52 -0.91
N GLU A 153 -13.57 -12.94 -0.34
CA GLU A 153 -13.33 -11.50 -0.37
C GLU A 153 -13.20 -10.97 -1.80
N SER A 154 -12.42 -11.64 -2.66
CA SER A 154 -12.23 -11.26 -4.07
C SER A 154 -13.51 -11.26 -4.91
N LEU A 155 -14.50 -12.07 -4.53
CA LEU A 155 -15.74 -12.24 -5.28
C LEU A 155 -16.92 -11.48 -4.66
N ASN A 156 -16.73 -10.82 -3.52
CA ASN A 156 -17.82 -10.15 -2.80
C ASN A 156 -18.50 -9.08 -3.64
N ASP A 157 -17.73 -8.18 -4.28
CA ASP A 157 -18.26 -7.09 -5.11
C ASP A 157 -18.99 -7.62 -6.35
N VAL A 158 -18.42 -8.66 -6.99
CA VAL A 158 -19.02 -9.30 -8.18
C VAL A 158 -20.36 -9.94 -7.82
N VAL A 159 -20.40 -10.66 -6.71
CA VAL A 159 -21.63 -11.30 -6.20
C VAL A 159 -22.63 -10.24 -5.73
N GLY A 160 -22.18 -9.15 -5.12
CA GLY A 160 -23.00 -8.00 -4.75
C GLY A 160 -23.67 -7.36 -5.96
N GLY A 161 -22.94 -7.20 -7.07
CA GLY A 161 -23.49 -6.70 -8.34
C GLY A 161 -24.56 -7.62 -8.96
N ILE A 162 -24.44 -8.94 -8.78
CA ILE A 162 -25.41 -9.91 -9.29
C ILE A 162 -26.66 -9.99 -8.40
N THR A 163 -26.46 -10.03 -7.09
CA THR A 163 -27.52 -10.33 -6.12
C THR A 163 -28.19 -9.09 -5.52
N GLY A 164 -27.54 -7.92 -5.61
CA GLY A 164 -27.97 -6.66 -4.99
C GLY A 164 -27.79 -6.61 -3.48
N ILE A 165 -27.07 -7.57 -2.89
CA ILE A 165 -26.85 -7.67 -1.43
C ILE A 165 -25.35 -7.71 -1.16
N GLN A 166 -24.85 -6.78 -0.34
CA GLN A 166 -23.48 -6.81 0.16
C GLN A 166 -23.37 -7.70 1.40
N VAL A 167 -22.33 -8.53 1.45
CA VAL A 167 -22.09 -9.50 2.53
C VAL A 167 -20.92 -9.01 3.37
N ASN A 168 -21.14 -8.76 4.67
CA ASN A 168 -20.07 -8.27 5.57
C ASN A 168 -19.19 -9.39 6.14
N GLU A 169 -19.65 -10.63 6.04
CA GLU A 169 -18.96 -11.82 6.51
C GLU A 169 -18.13 -12.42 5.39
N THR A 170 -16.82 -12.18 5.42
CA THR A 170 -15.87 -12.63 4.41
C THR A 170 -14.74 -13.49 4.98
N VAL A 171 -14.16 -14.30 4.09
CA VAL A 171 -12.96 -15.10 4.27
C VAL A 171 -11.94 -14.64 3.21
N PRO A 172 -10.69 -14.37 3.60
CA PRO A 172 -9.63 -14.10 2.64
C PRO A 172 -9.42 -15.27 1.68
N ASP A 173 -9.19 -14.97 0.42
CA ASP A 173 -8.92 -15.97 -0.62
C ASP A 173 -7.76 -16.91 -0.27
N THR A 174 -6.75 -16.40 0.45
CA THR A 174 -5.60 -17.19 0.91
C THR A 174 -5.99 -18.36 1.80
N VAL A 175 -7.03 -18.24 2.62
CA VAL A 175 -7.51 -19.34 3.49
C VAL A 175 -8.16 -20.44 2.65
N PHE A 176 -8.90 -20.04 1.60
CA PHE A 176 -9.54 -20.98 0.67
C PHE A 176 -8.49 -21.70 -0.19
N ASP A 177 -7.52 -20.95 -0.71
CA ASP A 177 -6.45 -21.49 -1.56
C ASP A 177 -5.49 -22.38 -0.75
N ALA A 178 -5.24 -22.06 0.52
CA ALA A 178 -4.37 -22.85 1.41
C ALA A 178 -5.04 -24.10 2.01
N ALA A 179 -6.33 -24.33 1.78
CA ALA A 179 -6.99 -25.56 2.24
C ALA A 179 -6.36 -26.78 1.58
N ASP A 180 -6.34 -27.94 2.24
CA ASP A 180 -5.83 -29.19 1.66
C ASP A 180 -6.81 -29.78 0.64
N GLU A 181 -8.11 -29.62 0.88
CA GLU A 181 -9.13 -30.16 0.00
C GLU A 181 -10.37 -29.25 -0.05
N VAL A 182 -10.83 -28.94 -1.26
CA VAL A 182 -12.10 -28.25 -1.46
C VAL A 182 -13.05 -29.17 -2.20
N VAL A 183 -14.17 -29.49 -1.56
CA VAL A 183 -15.24 -30.30 -2.13
C VAL A 183 -16.35 -29.37 -2.62
N LEU A 184 -16.53 -29.28 -3.94
CA LEU A 184 -17.63 -28.51 -4.52
C LEU A 184 -18.96 -29.26 -4.35
N VAL A 185 -19.88 -28.63 -3.63
CA VAL A 185 -21.27 -29.09 -3.46
C VAL A 185 -22.16 -28.26 -4.38
N ASP A 186 -22.49 -28.86 -5.53
CA ASP A 186 -23.26 -28.21 -6.59
C ASP A 186 -24.65 -28.85 -6.76
N ILE A 187 -25.67 -28.00 -6.94
CA ILE A 187 -27.04 -28.40 -7.23
C ILE A 187 -27.57 -27.48 -8.36
N PRO A 188 -28.27 -28.01 -9.38
CA PRO A 188 -28.88 -27.20 -10.42
C PRO A 188 -29.83 -26.12 -9.84
N ALA A 189 -29.85 -24.93 -10.44
CA ALA A 189 -30.67 -23.81 -9.96
C ALA A 189 -32.16 -24.17 -9.80
N ASP A 190 -32.73 -24.95 -10.72
CA ASP A 190 -34.13 -25.37 -10.65
C ASP A 190 -34.42 -26.29 -9.45
N GLU A 191 -33.47 -27.16 -9.10
CA GLU A 191 -33.58 -28.04 -7.94
C GLU A 191 -33.41 -27.27 -6.63
N LEU A 192 -32.48 -26.31 -6.57
CA LEU A 192 -32.32 -25.43 -5.41
C LEU A 192 -33.59 -24.60 -5.16
N LEU A 193 -34.21 -24.08 -6.23
CA LEU A 193 -35.49 -23.38 -6.14
C LEU A 193 -36.63 -24.30 -5.69
N ALA A 194 -36.65 -25.56 -6.13
CA ALA A 194 -37.61 -26.55 -5.67
C ALA A 194 -37.42 -26.85 -4.17
N ARG A 195 -36.16 -26.97 -3.70
CA ARG A 195 -35.84 -27.14 -2.27
C ARG A 195 -36.27 -25.94 -1.43
N LEU A 196 -36.12 -24.72 -1.94
CA LEU A 196 -36.60 -23.51 -1.29
C LEU A 196 -38.13 -23.50 -1.17
N LYS A 197 -38.85 -23.81 -2.26
CA LYS A 197 -40.33 -23.91 -2.27
C LYS A 197 -40.85 -25.01 -1.34
N GLY A 198 -40.12 -26.10 -1.20
CA GLY A 198 -40.42 -27.20 -0.28
C GLY A 198 -40.06 -26.93 1.18
N GLY A 199 -39.63 -25.72 1.54
CA GLY A 199 -39.27 -25.36 2.93
C GLY A 199 -37.98 -25.99 3.45
N LYS A 200 -37.15 -26.57 2.57
CA LYS A 200 -35.90 -27.26 2.94
C LYS A 200 -34.69 -26.33 3.11
N VAL A 201 -34.83 -25.04 2.80
CA VAL A 201 -33.74 -24.04 2.84
C VAL A 201 -33.97 -22.97 3.93
N TYR A 202 -35.20 -22.42 4.04
CA TYR A 202 -35.64 -21.46 5.06
C TYR A 202 -37.04 -21.80 5.58
N HIS A 203 -37.39 -21.33 6.79
CA HIS A 203 -38.77 -21.36 7.30
C HIS A 203 -39.69 -20.45 6.45
N ALA A 204 -40.96 -20.85 6.30
CA ALA A 204 -41.90 -20.32 5.29
C ALA A 204 -42.03 -18.79 5.23
N GLN A 205 -41.90 -18.07 6.35
CA GLN A 205 -42.02 -16.59 6.39
C GLN A 205 -40.76 -15.85 5.86
N GLN A 206 -39.58 -16.45 5.91
CA GLN A 206 -38.32 -15.85 5.40
C GLN A 206 -38.07 -16.20 3.92
N ALA A 207 -38.68 -17.28 3.43
CA ALA A 207 -38.51 -17.78 2.07
C ALA A 207 -39.06 -16.81 1.00
N GLU A 208 -40.20 -16.14 1.24
CA GLU A 208 -40.81 -15.23 0.25
C GLU A 208 -39.97 -13.97 -0.01
N ARG A 209 -39.37 -13.37 1.02
CA ARG A 209 -38.50 -12.19 0.88
C ARG A 209 -37.15 -12.54 0.25
N ALA A 210 -36.57 -13.69 0.61
CA ALA A 210 -35.31 -14.17 0.03
C ALA A 210 -35.46 -14.60 -1.45
N ALA A 211 -36.63 -15.13 -1.83
CA ALA A 211 -36.95 -15.52 -3.20
C ALA A 211 -37.06 -14.32 -4.17
N GLN A 212 -37.43 -13.14 -3.68
CA GLN A 212 -37.63 -11.97 -4.54
C GLN A 212 -36.33 -11.32 -5.00
N ASN A 213 -35.19 -11.51 -4.31
CA ASN A 213 -33.90 -10.91 -4.66
C ASN A 213 -32.78 -11.94 -4.88
N PHE A 214 -32.36 -12.64 -3.82
CA PHE A 214 -31.17 -13.50 -3.87
C PHE A 214 -31.39 -14.81 -4.65
N PHE A 215 -32.52 -15.50 -4.44
CA PHE A 215 -32.83 -16.78 -5.09
C PHE A 215 -33.59 -16.62 -6.41
N ARG A 216 -33.10 -15.76 -7.31
CA ARG A 216 -33.58 -15.71 -8.70
C ARG A 216 -32.81 -16.70 -9.56
N LYS A 217 -33.47 -17.33 -10.54
CA LYS A 217 -32.83 -18.32 -11.43
C LYS A 217 -31.56 -17.78 -12.11
N GLY A 218 -31.60 -16.56 -12.63
CA GLY A 218 -30.42 -15.91 -13.24
C GLY A 218 -29.26 -15.74 -12.27
N ASN A 219 -29.55 -15.24 -11.05
CA ASN A 219 -28.54 -15.04 -10.02
C ASN A 219 -27.90 -16.37 -9.60
N LEU A 220 -28.70 -17.42 -9.41
CA LEU A 220 -28.20 -18.75 -9.05
C LEU A 220 -27.32 -19.38 -10.13
N ILE A 221 -27.62 -19.15 -11.42
CA ILE A 221 -26.77 -19.61 -12.53
C ILE A 221 -25.42 -18.89 -12.49
N ALA A 222 -25.42 -17.57 -12.29
CA ALA A 222 -24.19 -16.79 -12.22
C ALA A 222 -23.33 -17.16 -10.98
N LEU A 223 -23.95 -17.33 -9.81
CA LEU A 223 -23.23 -17.80 -8.61
C LEU A 223 -22.65 -19.19 -8.77
N ARG A 224 -23.37 -20.08 -9.49
CA ARG A 224 -22.89 -21.42 -9.82
C ARG A 224 -21.69 -21.38 -10.76
N GLU A 225 -21.73 -20.53 -11.78
CA GLU A 225 -20.60 -20.29 -12.67
C GLU A 225 -19.37 -19.79 -11.90
N LEU A 226 -19.54 -18.80 -11.03
CA LEU A 226 -18.46 -18.27 -10.20
C LEU A 226 -17.86 -19.34 -9.28
N ALA A 227 -18.71 -20.17 -8.64
CA ALA A 227 -18.23 -21.24 -7.78
C ALA A 227 -17.45 -22.33 -8.57
N LEU A 228 -17.94 -22.71 -9.75
CA LEU A 228 -17.26 -23.67 -10.62
C LEU A 228 -15.91 -23.13 -11.11
N ARG A 229 -15.88 -21.86 -11.55
CA ARG A 229 -14.67 -21.20 -12.01
C ARG A 229 -13.62 -21.12 -10.90
N ARG A 230 -14.01 -20.63 -9.71
CA ARG A 230 -13.07 -20.52 -8.58
C ARG A 230 -12.51 -21.87 -8.14
N THR A 231 -13.32 -22.93 -8.21
CA THR A 231 -12.86 -24.29 -7.94
C THR A 231 -11.88 -24.78 -9.02
N ALA A 232 -12.13 -24.45 -10.29
CA ALA A 232 -11.23 -24.78 -11.39
C ALA A 232 -9.88 -24.06 -11.27
N ASP A 233 -9.89 -22.76 -10.97
CA ASP A 233 -8.68 -21.94 -10.79
C ASP A 233 -7.77 -22.55 -9.70
N ARG A 234 -8.33 -22.97 -8.56
CA ARG A 234 -7.57 -23.65 -7.49
C ARG A 234 -7.01 -25.01 -7.93
N ILE A 235 -7.78 -25.80 -8.69
CA ILE A 235 -7.29 -27.09 -9.23
C ILE A 235 -6.11 -26.87 -10.18
N GLU A 236 -6.08 -25.78 -10.94
CA GLU A 236 -4.94 -25.44 -11.80
C GLU A 236 -3.66 -25.17 -10.97
N ASP A 237 -3.79 -24.51 -9.82
CA ASP A 237 -2.67 -24.28 -8.90
C ASP A 237 -2.20 -25.58 -8.22
N ASP A 238 -3.12 -26.47 -7.82
CA ASP A 238 -2.79 -27.80 -7.29
C ASP A 238 -2.01 -28.64 -8.31
N VAL A 239 -2.44 -28.62 -9.59
CA VAL A 239 -1.73 -29.31 -10.69
C VAL A 239 -0.33 -28.72 -10.89
N ARG A 240 -0.17 -27.40 -10.77
CA ARG A 240 1.13 -26.72 -10.88
C ARG A 240 2.06 -27.12 -9.74
N ALA A 241 1.58 -27.06 -8.50
CA ALA A 241 2.34 -27.43 -7.31
C ALA A 241 2.81 -28.89 -7.38
N TYR A 242 1.90 -29.81 -7.73
CA TYR A 242 2.23 -31.24 -7.88
C TYR A 242 3.30 -31.50 -8.96
N ARG A 243 3.25 -30.77 -10.08
CA ARG A 243 4.25 -30.92 -11.16
C ARG A 243 5.65 -30.44 -10.75
N VAL A 244 5.72 -29.33 -10.00
CA VAL A 244 6.98 -28.83 -9.46
C VAL A 244 7.55 -29.83 -8.45
N GLU A 245 6.71 -30.38 -7.56
CA GLU A 245 7.14 -31.36 -6.55
C GLU A 245 7.61 -32.69 -7.17
N GLN A 246 6.91 -33.17 -8.20
CA GLN A 246 7.23 -34.44 -8.87
C GLN A 246 8.24 -34.28 -10.03
N SER A 247 8.78 -33.07 -10.25
CA SER A 247 9.70 -32.75 -11.36
C SER A 247 9.19 -33.19 -12.74
N ILE A 248 7.90 -32.96 -13.01
CA ILE A 248 7.26 -33.37 -14.27
C ILE A 248 7.37 -32.24 -15.31
N ASP A 249 8.33 -32.38 -16.23
CA ASP A 249 8.61 -31.40 -17.29
C ASP A 249 7.47 -31.23 -18.33
N VAL A 250 6.60 -32.23 -18.49
CA VAL A 250 5.56 -32.22 -19.54
C VAL A 250 4.39 -31.31 -19.16
N ILE A 251 4.08 -30.31 -20.01
CA ILE A 251 2.92 -29.43 -19.82
C ILE A 251 1.62 -30.21 -20.06
N TRP A 252 0.73 -30.23 -19.07
CA TRP A 252 -0.63 -30.76 -19.24
C TRP A 252 -1.48 -29.70 -19.94
N LYS A 253 -2.19 -30.08 -21.01
CA LYS A 253 -3.02 -29.18 -21.85
C LYS A 253 -4.34 -28.79 -21.18
N THR A 254 -4.32 -28.42 -19.91
CA THR A 254 -5.51 -28.05 -19.14
C THR A 254 -5.82 -26.55 -19.22
N GLY A 255 -4.82 -25.68 -19.42
CA GLY A 255 -4.99 -24.22 -19.56
C GLY A 255 -4.81 -23.69 -20.99
N ALA A 256 -5.51 -22.60 -21.32
CA ALA A 256 -5.51 -21.97 -22.65
C ALA A 256 -4.58 -20.75 -22.78
N SER A 257 -3.44 -20.75 -22.09
CA SER A 257 -2.46 -19.65 -22.03
C SER A 257 -1.63 -19.48 -23.32
N VAL A 258 -1.31 -18.24 -23.68
CA VAL A 258 -0.70 -17.88 -24.98
C VAL A 258 0.60 -17.10 -24.79
N LEU A 259 1.65 -17.47 -25.53
CA LEU A 259 2.92 -16.75 -25.65
C LEU A 259 3.06 -16.15 -27.05
N ALA A 260 3.41 -14.87 -27.17
CA ALA A 260 3.74 -14.21 -28.42
C ALA A 260 5.24 -13.96 -28.53
N LEU A 261 5.88 -14.46 -29.59
CA LEU A 261 7.30 -14.19 -29.85
C LEU A 261 7.48 -12.94 -30.71
N VAL A 262 8.09 -11.92 -30.12
CA VAL A 262 8.45 -10.67 -30.80
C VAL A 262 9.88 -10.79 -31.32
N GLY A 263 10.09 -10.39 -32.59
CA GLY A 263 11.38 -10.47 -33.25
C GLY A 263 11.70 -9.23 -34.09
N PRO A 264 12.90 -9.18 -34.70
CA PRO A 264 13.39 -8.01 -35.44
C PRO A 264 12.71 -7.79 -36.81
N ARG A 265 11.79 -8.67 -37.21
CA ARG A 265 11.18 -8.65 -38.54
C ARG A 265 10.00 -7.69 -38.61
N SER A 266 9.73 -7.17 -39.80
CA SER A 266 8.52 -6.41 -40.12
C SER A 266 7.27 -7.23 -39.80
N GLY A 267 6.28 -6.58 -39.17
CA GLY A 267 4.94 -7.13 -38.95
C GLY A 267 4.76 -8.04 -37.73
N CYS A 268 5.71 -8.06 -36.78
CA CYS A 268 5.50 -8.64 -35.45
C CYS A 268 4.31 -8.01 -34.69
N GLU A 269 3.93 -6.76 -34.99
CA GLU A 269 2.69 -6.14 -34.49
C GLU A 269 1.44 -6.97 -34.80
N GLN A 270 1.40 -7.64 -35.96
CA GLN A 270 0.28 -8.48 -36.37
C GLN A 270 0.24 -9.80 -35.57
N VAL A 271 1.40 -10.30 -35.16
CA VAL A 271 1.52 -11.45 -34.26
C VAL A 271 0.96 -11.08 -32.90
N VAL A 272 1.38 -9.95 -32.34
CA VAL A 272 0.90 -9.41 -31.05
C VAL A 272 -0.62 -9.20 -31.08
N ARG A 273 -1.17 -8.53 -32.10
CA ARG A 273 -2.62 -8.33 -32.22
C ARG A 273 -3.40 -9.64 -32.41
N SER A 274 -2.79 -10.66 -33.01
CA SER A 274 -3.43 -11.97 -33.18
C SER A 274 -3.39 -12.79 -31.91
N ALA A 275 -2.29 -12.73 -31.16
CA ALA A 275 -2.17 -13.31 -29.82
C ALA A 275 -3.15 -12.67 -28.83
N ALA A 276 -3.27 -11.33 -28.81
CA ALA A 276 -4.25 -10.61 -28.00
C ALA A 276 -5.69 -11.05 -28.29
N ARG A 277 -6.06 -11.19 -29.56
CA ARG A 277 -7.39 -11.69 -29.96
C ARG A 277 -7.63 -13.13 -29.53
N LEU A 278 -6.61 -13.98 -29.67
CA LEU A 278 -6.69 -15.38 -29.25
C LEU A 278 -6.85 -15.48 -27.73
N ALA A 279 -6.07 -14.73 -26.96
CA ALA A 279 -6.17 -14.63 -25.51
C ALA A 279 -7.55 -14.14 -25.07
N GLY A 280 -8.08 -13.09 -25.71
CA GLY A 280 -9.42 -12.58 -25.44
C GLY A 280 -10.54 -13.57 -25.76
N GLN A 281 -10.40 -14.38 -26.82
CA GLN A 281 -11.36 -15.45 -27.15
C GLN A 281 -11.33 -16.61 -26.15
N LEU A 282 -10.16 -16.88 -25.58
CA LEU A 282 -9.95 -17.96 -24.61
C LEU A 282 -10.20 -17.50 -23.16
N GLY A 283 -10.30 -16.19 -22.94
CA GLY A 283 -10.45 -15.60 -21.61
C GLY A 283 -9.23 -15.82 -20.71
N THR A 284 -8.03 -15.89 -21.29
CA THR A 284 -6.79 -16.21 -20.58
C THR A 284 -5.77 -15.08 -20.60
N GLU A 285 -4.89 -15.08 -19.61
CA GLU A 285 -3.68 -14.26 -19.64
C GLU A 285 -2.74 -14.68 -20.78
N TRP A 286 -1.92 -13.74 -21.24
CA TRP A 286 -0.98 -13.97 -22.32
C TRP A 286 0.28 -13.14 -22.16
N HIS A 287 1.36 -13.68 -22.69
CA HIS A 287 2.70 -13.13 -22.53
C HIS A 287 3.26 -12.75 -23.89
N ALA A 288 4.12 -11.73 -23.94
CA ALA A 288 4.85 -11.37 -25.14
C ALA A 288 6.33 -11.17 -24.82
N ILE A 289 7.20 -11.98 -25.46
CA ILE A 289 8.62 -11.97 -25.14
C ILE A 289 9.50 -11.64 -26.33
N TYR A 290 10.63 -11.02 -26.03
CA TYR A 290 11.75 -10.83 -26.96
C TYR A 290 12.99 -11.51 -26.38
N VAL A 291 13.62 -12.40 -27.16
CA VAL A 291 14.88 -13.05 -26.76
C VAL A 291 16.05 -12.30 -27.39
N GLU A 292 16.83 -11.62 -26.57
CA GLU A 292 18.04 -10.93 -26.95
C GLU A 292 19.21 -11.91 -27.04
N THR A 293 19.70 -12.15 -28.27
CA THR A 293 20.89 -12.98 -28.54
C THR A 293 22.11 -12.12 -28.87
N PRO A 294 23.35 -12.65 -28.76
CA PRO A 294 24.58 -11.89 -29.10
C PRO A 294 24.60 -11.38 -30.56
N ALA A 295 23.86 -12.02 -31.46
CA ALA A 295 23.69 -11.55 -32.84
C ALA A 295 22.66 -10.41 -32.92
N LEU A 296 21.57 -10.49 -32.16
CA LEU A 296 20.50 -9.49 -32.12
C LEU A 296 20.91 -8.21 -31.36
N GLN A 297 21.84 -8.30 -30.41
CA GLN A 297 22.46 -7.10 -29.78
C GLN A 297 23.27 -6.25 -30.77
N ARG A 298 23.63 -6.78 -31.94
CA ARG A 298 24.34 -6.05 -33.00
C ARG A 298 23.40 -5.43 -34.04
N LEU A 299 22.09 -5.51 -33.85
CA LEU A 299 21.12 -4.92 -34.76
C LEU A 299 21.23 -3.39 -34.78
N PHE A 300 20.81 -2.80 -35.89
CA PHE A 300 20.75 -1.36 -36.06
C PHE A 300 19.71 -0.75 -35.11
N ALA A 301 19.93 0.50 -34.69
CA ALA A 301 19.08 1.18 -33.71
C ALA A 301 17.59 1.17 -34.10
N ALA A 302 17.29 1.44 -35.38
CA ALA A 302 15.92 1.42 -35.91
C ALA A 302 15.21 0.06 -35.79
N GLN A 303 15.95 -1.06 -35.95
CA GLN A 303 15.38 -2.41 -35.80
C GLN A 303 15.11 -2.74 -34.34
N ARG A 304 16.00 -2.32 -33.42
CA ARG A 304 15.79 -2.48 -31.98
C ARG A 304 14.59 -1.66 -31.50
N GLU A 305 14.46 -0.42 -31.96
CA GLU A 305 13.32 0.45 -31.64
C GLU A 305 11.98 -0.18 -32.05
N ARG A 306 11.92 -0.81 -33.22
CA ARG A 306 10.71 -1.49 -33.69
C ARG A 306 10.27 -2.64 -32.78
N ILE A 307 11.23 -3.44 -32.29
CA ILE A 307 10.98 -4.52 -31.34
C ILE A 307 10.37 -3.96 -30.06
N LEU A 308 10.97 -2.90 -29.53
CA LEU A 308 10.55 -2.23 -28.30
C LEU A 308 9.16 -1.59 -28.44
N LYS A 309 8.86 -0.93 -29.57
CA LYS A 309 7.51 -0.45 -29.91
C LYS A 309 6.49 -1.58 -29.98
N THR A 310 6.88 -2.74 -30.50
CA THR A 310 6.00 -3.91 -30.60
C THR A 310 5.73 -4.55 -29.23
N LEU A 311 6.72 -4.56 -28.33
CA LEU A 311 6.51 -4.99 -26.94
C LEU A 311 5.61 -4.02 -26.18
N LYS A 312 5.81 -2.70 -26.32
CA LYS A 312 4.90 -1.70 -25.75
C LYS A 312 3.46 -1.92 -26.23
N LEU A 313 3.27 -2.13 -27.53
CA LEU A 313 1.95 -2.48 -28.08
C LEU A 313 1.35 -3.74 -27.44
N ALA A 314 2.17 -4.74 -27.11
CA ALA A 314 1.69 -5.95 -26.43
C ALA A 314 1.22 -5.63 -25.01
N GLN A 315 2.00 -4.82 -24.27
CA GLN A 315 1.66 -4.36 -22.93
C GLN A 315 0.37 -3.53 -22.93
N ASP A 316 0.20 -2.61 -23.88
CA ASP A 316 -1.01 -1.79 -24.05
C ASP A 316 -2.26 -2.65 -24.36
N LEU A 317 -2.06 -3.87 -24.90
CA LEU A 317 -3.11 -4.85 -25.18
C LEU A 317 -3.29 -5.88 -24.04
N GLY A 318 -2.67 -5.65 -22.87
CA GLY A 318 -2.81 -6.47 -21.68
C GLY A 318 -1.90 -7.70 -21.63
N ALA A 319 -0.78 -7.71 -22.37
CA ALA A 319 0.22 -8.79 -22.26
C ALA A 319 1.22 -8.54 -21.12
N THR A 320 1.64 -9.63 -20.46
CA THR A 320 2.84 -9.63 -19.62
C THR A 320 4.07 -9.67 -20.53
N THR A 321 4.90 -8.61 -20.55
CA THR A 321 6.05 -8.52 -21.45
C THR A 321 7.38 -8.83 -20.77
N ALA A 322 8.26 -9.60 -21.43
CA ALA A 322 9.61 -9.85 -20.92
C ALA A 322 10.69 -9.79 -22.02
N VAL A 323 11.88 -9.31 -21.64
CA VAL A 323 13.08 -9.36 -22.49
C VAL A 323 14.05 -10.37 -21.89
N LEU A 324 14.23 -11.50 -22.56
CA LEU A 324 15.09 -12.60 -22.11
C LEU A 324 16.47 -12.47 -22.74
N SER A 325 17.53 -12.82 -22.00
CA SER A 325 18.87 -12.94 -22.56
C SER A 325 19.19 -14.42 -22.81
N GLY A 326 19.43 -14.80 -24.06
CA GLY A 326 19.63 -16.21 -24.43
C GLY A 326 20.65 -16.38 -25.55
N SER A 327 21.31 -17.55 -25.61
CA SER A 327 22.17 -17.91 -26.74
C SER A 327 21.35 -18.39 -27.95
N ASP A 328 20.19 -19.03 -27.70
CA ASP A 328 19.23 -19.47 -28.69
C ASP A 328 17.81 -18.98 -28.36
N ILE A 329 17.12 -18.45 -29.37
CA ILE A 329 15.76 -17.93 -29.27
C ILE A 329 14.78 -19.08 -28.95
N ALA A 330 14.95 -20.24 -29.58
CA ALA A 330 14.03 -21.36 -29.42
C ALA A 330 14.11 -21.95 -28.02
N ALA A 331 15.32 -22.24 -27.53
CA ALA A 331 15.53 -22.79 -26.19
C ALA A 331 14.99 -21.85 -25.11
N SER A 332 15.37 -20.57 -25.13
CA SER A 332 14.91 -19.62 -24.11
C SER A 332 13.41 -19.33 -24.16
N ALA A 333 12.79 -19.38 -25.35
CA ALA A 333 11.34 -19.26 -25.47
C ALA A 333 10.60 -20.47 -24.89
N VAL A 334 11.13 -21.68 -25.09
CA VAL A 334 10.54 -22.92 -24.54
C VAL A 334 10.70 -22.98 -23.02
N GLU A 335 11.88 -22.62 -22.52
CA GLU A 335 12.16 -22.53 -21.09
C GLU A 335 11.17 -21.57 -20.39
N TYR A 336 11.02 -20.36 -20.94
CA TYR A 336 10.06 -19.39 -20.44
C TYR A 336 8.61 -19.89 -20.51
N ALA A 337 8.24 -20.55 -21.62
CA ALA A 337 6.91 -21.13 -21.77
C ALA A 337 6.63 -22.23 -20.74
N ARG A 338 7.63 -23.06 -20.39
CA ARG A 338 7.49 -24.09 -19.36
C ARG A 338 7.39 -23.50 -17.96
N GLU A 339 8.24 -22.53 -17.65
CA GLU A 339 8.22 -21.82 -16.36
C GLU A 339 6.86 -21.16 -16.09
N HIS A 340 6.24 -20.59 -17.12
CA HIS A 340 4.96 -19.89 -17.02
C HIS A 340 3.74 -20.71 -17.48
N ASN A 341 3.90 -22.03 -17.68
CA ASN A 341 2.84 -22.95 -18.17
C ASN A 341 2.06 -22.43 -19.40
N LEU A 342 2.77 -21.89 -20.39
CA LEU A 342 2.21 -21.37 -21.63
C LEU A 342 2.05 -22.51 -22.63
N SER A 343 0.81 -22.95 -22.86
CA SER A 343 0.51 -24.13 -23.69
C SER A 343 0.54 -23.86 -25.19
N ARG A 344 0.53 -22.58 -25.61
CA ARG A 344 0.54 -22.15 -27.01
C ARG A 344 1.58 -21.07 -27.29
N ILE A 345 2.36 -21.22 -28.35
CA ILE A 345 3.33 -20.22 -28.82
C ILE A 345 2.92 -19.69 -30.19
N THR A 346 2.71 -18.39 -30.27
CA THR A 346 2.38 -17.62 -31.46
C THR A 346 3.63 -17.00 -32.07
N ILE A 347 3.88 -17.27 -33.35
CA ILE A 347 5.03 -16.74 -34.09
C ILE A 347 4.61 -16.26 -35.47
N GLY A 348 5.29 -15.22 -35.98
CA GLY A 348 5.08 -14.75 -37.35
C GLY A 348 5.58 -15.75 -38.38
N ARG A 349 4.76 -16.05 -39.39
CA ARG A 349 5.12 -16.91 -40.52
C ARG A 349 6.31 -16.33 -41.28
N ALA A 350 7.36 -17.14 -41.43
CA ALA A 350 8.54 -16.77 -42.21
C ALA A 350 8.41 -17.23 -43.67
N HIS A 351 8.68 -16.36 -44.65
CA HIS A 351 8.89 -16.81 -46.03
C HIS A 351 10.27 -17.45 -46.21
N ARG A 352 10.31 -18.45 -47.11
CA ARG A 352 11.38 -19.41 -47.40
C ARG A 352 12.78 -18.77 -47.42
N THR A 353 13.61 -19.08 -46.43
CA THR A 353 15.07 -18.85 -46.50
C THR A 353 15.78 -20.00 -47.22
N TRP A 354 17.00 -19.73 -47.69
CA TRP A 354 17.91 -20.66 -48.37
C TRP A 354 18.00 -22.05 -47.69
N PRO A 355 18.15 -23.19 -48.42
CA PRO A 355 17.93 -24.56 -47.93
C PRO A 355 18.73 -24.99 -46.69
N TRP A 356 19.84 -24.31 -46.41
CA TRP A 356 20.81 -24.66 -45.38
C TRP A 356 20.58 -23.94 -44.04
N ARG A 357 19.67 -22.95 -43.97
CA ARG A 357 19.28 -22.29 -42.71
C ARG A 357 18.07 -23.00 -42.09
N ARG A 358 18.23 -23.54 -40.88
CA ARG A 358 17.11 -24.11 -40.10
C ARG A 358 16.11 -23.00 -39.77
N SER A 359 14.82 -23.23 -40.04
CA SER A 359 13.74 -22.33 -39.61
C SER A 359 13.64 -22.34 -38.08
N HIS A 360 13.52 -21.17 -37.45
CA HIS A 360 13.31 -21.05 -35.99
C HIS A 360 12.11 -21.88 -35.50
N ILE A 361 11.09 -22.04 -36.34
CA ILE A 361 9.91 -22.86 -36.08
C ILE A 361 10.25 -24.34 -36.01
N ARG A 362 11.16 -24.83 -36.87
CA ARG A 362 11.63 -26.23 -36.77
C ARG A 362 12.49 -26.44 -35.53
N SER A 363 13.20 -25.41 -35.06
CA SER A 363 13.93 -25.49 -33.80
C SER A 363 12.97 -25.54 -32.62
N LEU A 364 11.98 -24.64 -32.56
CA LEU A 364 10.91 -24.62 -31.55
C LEU A 364 10.15 -25.95 -31.50
N ALA A 365 9.71 -26.47 -32.65
CA ALA A 365 9.01 -27.75 -32.75
C ALA A 365 9.87 -28.96 -32.30
N ALA A 366 11.19 -28.86 -32.41
CA ALA A 366 12.10 -29.90 -31.92
C ALA A 366 12.35 -29.80 -30.40
N HIS A 367 12.34 -28.58 -29.83
CA HIS A 367 12.58 -28.37 -28.40
C HIS A 367 11.30 -28.51 -27.54
N ALA A 368 10.12 -28.32 -28.14
CA ALA A 368 8.83 -28.40 -27.46
C ALA A 368 7.76 -29.13 -28.30
N PRO A 369 7.79 -30.47 -28.39
CA PRO A 369 6.74 -31.25 -29.03
C PRO A 369 5.40 -31.21 -28.26
N ASP A 370 5.45 -30.79 -27.00
CA ASP A 370 4.34 -30.70 -26.06
C ASP A 370 3.54 -29.37 -26.15
N ILE A 371 4.10 -28.36 -26.83
CA ILE A 371 3.51 -27.00 -26.93
C ILE A 371 2.90 -26.79 -28.33
N ASP A 372 1.68 -26.22 -28.38
CA ASP A 372 1.02 -25.94 -29.66
C ASP A 372 1.65 -24.69 -30.32
N LEU A 373 2.11 -24.83 -31.57
CA LEU A 373 2.72 -23.73 -32.34
C LEU A 373 1.72 -23.12 -33.32
N ILE A 374 1.48 -21.80 -33.21
CA ILE A 374 0.56 -21.05 -34.06
C ILE A 374 1.34 -20.08 -34.96
N GLU A 375 1.24 -20.29 -36.28
CA GLU A 375 1.80 -19.36 -37.26
C GLU A 375 0.80 -18.28 -37.67
N VAL A 376 1.16 -17.02 -37.44
CA VAL A 376 0.37 -15.86 -37.88
C VAL A 376 0.89 -15.36 -39.22
N ALA A 377 0.00 -15.16 -40.19
CA ALA A 377 0.36 -14.53 -41.45
C ALA A 377 0.76 -13.06 -41.22
N VAL A 378 1.93 -12.68 -41.71
CA VAL A 378 2.46 -11.33 -41.57
C VAL A 378 2.44 -10.64 -42.93
N SER A 379 1.77 -9.49 -43.03
CA SER A 379 1.72 -8.72 -44.28
C SER A 379 2.89 -7.73 -44.31
N GLU A 380 3.92 -8.01 -45.10
CA GLU A 380 4.98 -7.03 -45.39
C GLU A 380 4.44 -5.97 -46.34
N ARG A 381 3.99 -4.83 -45.79
CA ARG A 381 4.08 -3.58 -46.53
C ARG A 381 5.49 -3.06 -46.30
N GLU A 382 6.31 -2.98 -47.36
CA GLU A 382 7.57 -2.24 -47.34
C GLU A 382 7.26 -0.81 -46.85
N ALA A 383 7.58 -0.54 -45.59
CA ALA A 383 7.52 0.81 -45.06
C ALA A 383 8.64 1.59 -45.76
N LEU A 384 8.28 2.67 -46.45
CA LEU A 384 9.23 3.61 -47.04
C LEU A 384 10.25 4.06 -45.97
N PRO A 385 11.53 4.28 -46.34
CA PRO A 385 12.54 4.69 -45.37
C PRO A 385 12.15 6.01 -44.72
N SER A 386 12.06 6.03 -43.38
CA SER A 386 11.84 7.26 -42.61
C SER A 386 13.08 8.18 -42.70
N PRO A 387 12.91 9.51 -42.63
CA PRO A 387 14.02 10.48 -42.69
C PRO A 387 15.06 10.34 -41.56
N GLU A 388 14.78 9.57 -40.50
CA GLU A 388 15.71 9.25 -39.42
C GLU A 388 16.85 8.30 -39.82
N ALA A 389 16.76 7.64 -40.98
CA ALA A 389 17.80 6.75 -41.52
C ALA A 389 19.07 7.50 -41.99
N ALA A 390 19.00 8.82 -42.19
CA ALA A 390 20.15 9.62 -42.63
C ALA A 390 21.19 9.85 -41.52
N VAL A 391 20.76 9.90 -40.25
CA VAL A 391 21.66 10.07 -39.09
C VAL A 391 22.40 8.76 -38.78
N ASP A 392 21.79 7.63 -39.08
CA ASP A 392 22.40 6.30 -38.89
C ASP A 392 23.54 6.02 -39.89
N ALA A 393 23.49 6.65 -41.08
CA ALA A 393 24.49 6.49 -42.13
C ALA A 393 25.89 7.04 -41.75
N GLU A 394 25.99 8.08 -40.90
CA GLU A 394 27.27 8.62 -40.42
C GLU A 394 27.91 7.73 -39.35
N GLU A 395 27.13 7.18 -38.40
CA GLU A 395 27.65 6.20 -37.44
C GLU A 395 28.07 4.89 -38.13
N ASP A 396 27.34 4.48 -39.17
CA ASP A 396 27.63 3.28 -39.96
C ASP A 396 28.93 3.41 -40.76
N ALA A 397 29.21 4.59 -41.33
CA ALA A 397 30.49 4.87 -42.00
C ALA A 397 31.69 4.82 -41.04
N GLN A 398 31.52 5.30 -39.81
CA GLN A 398 32.54 5.28 -38.76
C GLN A 398 32.84 3.84 -38.29
N ARG A 399 31.80 3.00 -38.12
CA ARG A 399 31.91 1.58 -37.74
C ARG A 399 32.49 0.71 -38.86
N LEU A 400 32.24 1.05 -40.12
CA LEU A 400 32.86 0.36 -41.27
C LEU A 400 34.37 0.62 -41.30
N LYS A 401 34.80 1.87 -41.09
CA LYS A 401 36.23 2.25 -41.02
C LYS A 401 36.97 1.52 -39.89
N SER A 402 36.37 1.42 -38.70
CA SER A 402 37.01 0.71 -37.57
C SER A 402 37.11 -0.81 -37.82
N ARG A 403 36.15 -1.41 -38.54
CA ARG A 403 36.22 -2.82 -38.94
C ARG A 403 37.31 -3.05 -39.99
N LEU A 404 37.41 -2.19 -40.99
CA LEU A 404 38.45 -2.25 -42.03
C LEU A 404 39.87 -2.14 -41.44
N ALA A 405 40.07 -1.28 -40.43
CA ALA A 405 41.34 -1.19 -39.72
C ALA A 405 41.73 -2.52 -39.04
N GLY A 406 40.77 -3.22 -38.43
CA GLY A 406 41.03 -4.54 -37.81
C GLY A 406 41.49 -5.59 -38.82
N TYR A 407 40.90 -5.62 -40.02
CA TYR A 407 41.33 -6.53 -41.09
C TYR A 407 42.70 -6.17 -41.67
N ALA A 408 43.00 -4.88 -41.84
CA ALA A 408 44.31 -4.41 -42.31
C ALA A 408 45.42 -4.78 -41.32
N VAL A 409 45.19 -4.59 -40.01
CA VAL A 409 46.15 -4.98 -38.97
C VAL A 409 46.32 -6.51 -38.92
N ALA A 410 45.25 -7.28 -39.10
CA ALA A 410 45.31 -8.75 -39.15
C ALA A 410 46.20 -9.26 -40.30
N ALA A 411 46.01 -8.72 -41.51
CA ALA A 411 46.82 -9.07 -42.66
C ALA A 411 48.28 -8.58 -42.51
N GLY A 412 48.46 -7.32 -42.08
CA GLY A 412 49.78 -6.70 -41.93
C GLY A 412 50.63 -7.34 -40.84
N SER A 413 50.06 -7.72 -39.69
CA SER A 413 50.78 -8.40 -38.62
C SER A 413 51.21 -9.83 -39.00
N SER A 414 50.36 -10.55 -39.75
CA SER A 414 50.67 -11.89 -40.26
C SER A 414 51.82 -11.84 -41.28
N LEU A 415 51.78 -10.88 -42.21
CA LEU A 415 52.84 -10.67 -43.20
C LEU A 415 54.14 -10.16 -42.54
N GLY A 416 54.03 -9.24 -41.59
CA GLY A 416 55.17 -8.72 -40.83
C GLY A 416 55.88 -9.81 -40.04
N MET A 417 55.13 -10.73 -39.43
CA MET A 417 55.71 -11.90 -38.77
C MET A 417 56.44 -12.82 -39.75
N ALA A 418 55.89 -13.05 -40.95
CA ALA A 418 56.56 -13.82 -41.98
C ALA A 418 57.93 -13.21 -42.34
N LEU A 419 57.98 -11.90 -42.59
CA LEU A 419 59.22 -11.20 -42.92
C LEU A 419 60.24 -11.24 -41.78
N LEU A 420 59.79 -11.06 -40.52
CA LEU A 420 60.64 -11.14 -39.33
C LEU A 420 61.17 -12.54 -39.04
N ALA A 421 60.40 -13.59 -39.36
CA ALA A 421 60.79 -14.98 -39.14
C ALA A 421 61.70 -15.53 -40.24
N THR A 422 61.69 -14.97 -41.45
CA THR A 422 62.58 -15.38 -42.56
C THR A 422 64.08 -15.44 -42.19
N PRO A 423 64.69 -14.43 -41.55
CA PRO A 423 66.11 -14.51 -41.14
C PRO A 423 66.39 -15.50 -40.00
N LEU A 424 65.35 -15.98 -39.30
CA LEU A 424 65.46 -16.91 -38.17
C LEU A 424 65.44 -18.39 -38.60
N LEU A 425 65.12 -18.66 -39.87
CA LEU A 425 65.12 -20.00 -40.49
C LEU A 425 66.38 -20.85 -40.22
N PRO A 426 67.61 -20.31 -40.17
CA PRO A 426 68.80 -21.13 -39.90
C PRO A 426 68.92 -21.58 -38.45
N TYR A 427 68.22 -20.93 -37.52
CA TYR A 427 68.38 -21.09 -36.08
C TYR A 427 67.22 -21.82 -35.41
N PHE A 428 66.05 -21.88 -36.06
CA PHE A 428 64.82 -22.44 -35.49
C PHE A 428 64.16 -23.43 -36.45
N ASP A 429 63.63 -24.52 -35.88
CA ASP A 429 62.77 -25.45 -36.61
C ASP A 429 61.46 -24.80 -37.07
N LEU A 430 60.91 -25.31 -38.18
CA LEU A 430 59.64 -24.83 -38.74
C LEU A 430 58.48 -24.88 -37.74
N ALA A 431 58.48 -25.85 -36.82
CA ALA A 431 57.47 -25.96 -35.76
C ALA A 431 57.49 -24.74 -34.82
N ASN A 432 58.68 -24.24 -34.47
CA ASN A 432 58.83 -23.06 -33.62
C ASN A 432 58.37 -21.79 -34.34
N ILE A 433 58.62 -21.70 -35.65
CA ILE A 433 58.13 -20.59 -36.48
C ILE A 433 56.60 -20.63 -36.58
N ALA A 434 55.99 -21.81 -36.75
CA ALA A 434 54.53 -21.95 -36.78
C ALA A 434 53.86 -21.47 -35.48
N MET A 435 54.50 -21.68 -34.31
CA MET A 435 54.01 -21.17 -33.04
C MET A 435 54.00 -19.64 -32.98
N LEU A 436 54.94 -18.94 -33.64
CA LEU A 436 54.94 -17.48 -33.73
C LEU A 436 53.75 -16.95 -34.53
N PHE A 437 53.35 -17.63 -35.61
CA PHE A 437 52.14 -17.30 -36.36
C PHE A 437 50.87 -17.52 -35.51
N LEU A 438 50.81 -18.62 -34.75
CA LEU A 438 49.72 -18.84 -33.80
C LEU A 438 49.63 -17.73 -32.74
N LEU A 439 50.77 -17.22 -32.26
CA LEU A 439 50.81 -16.10 -31.33
C LEU A 439 50.24 -14.81 -31.95
N VAL A 440 50.54 -14.52 -33.21
CA VAL A 440 49.96 -13.37 -33.92
C VAL A 440 48.45 -13.51 -34.05
N VAL A 441 47.96 -14.70 -34.44
CA VAL A 441 46.53 -14.99 -34.54
C VAL A 441 45.83 -14.80 -33.19
N LEU A 442 46.45 -15.23 -32.09
CA LEU A 442 45.96 -15.02 -30.73
C LEU A 442 45.89 -13.53 -30.37
N LEU A 443 46.95 -12.76 -30.61
CA LEU A 443 46.98 -11.31 -30.32
C LEU A 443 45.92 -10.55 -31.12
N VAL A 444 45.73 -10.90 -32.40
CA VAL A 444 44.67 -10.32 -33.24
C VAL A 444 43.28 -10.71 -32.71
N ALA A 445 43.08 -11.97 -32.28
CA ALA A 445 41.83 -12.42 -31.67
C ALA A 445 41.50 -11.64 -30.40
N VAL A 446 42.50 -11.42 -29.53
CA VAL A 446 42.35 -10.67 -28.28
C VAL A 446 42.04 -9.20 -28.57
N ARG A 447 42.71 -8.57 -29.53
CA ARG A 447 42.56 -7.13 -29.77
C ARG A 447 41.34 -6.77 -30.62
N TYR A 448 41.06 -7.53 -31.68
CA TYR A 448 40.10 -7.18 -32.73
C TYR A 448 38.94 -8.18 -32.90
N GLY A 449 38.95 -9.31 -32.17
CA GLY A 449 37.87 -10.28 -32.13
C GLY A 449 37.87 -11.32 -33.26
N ARG A 450 36.76 -12.06 -33.39
CA ARG A 450 36.68 -13.27 -34.23
C ARG A 450 36.98 -13.02 -35.70
N ALA A 451 36.32 -12.04 -36.33
CA ALA A 451 36.35 -11.93 -37.78
C ALA A 451 37.74 -11.52 -38.33
N PRO A 452 38.48 -10.57 -37.72
CA PRO A 452 39.87 -10.31 -38.08
C PRO A 452 40.83 -11.46 -37.74
N SER A 453 40.56 -12.22 -36.67
CA SER A 453 41.37 -13.40 -36.31
C SER A 453 41.28 -14.51 -37.36
N VAL A 454 40.09 -14.80 -37.89
CA VAL A 454 39.93 -15.78 -38.99
C VAL A 454 40.77 -15.36 -40.21
N LEU A 455 40.72 -14.06 -40.56
CA LEU A 455 41.53 -13.54 -41.67
C LEU A 455 43.03 -13.65 -41.36
N ALA A 456 43.46 -13.30 -40.15
CA ALA A 456 44.86 -13.49 -39.71
C ALA A 456 45.28 -14.96 -39.80
N THR A 457 44.42 -15.92 -39.45
CA THR A 457 44.71 -17.35 -39.56
C THR A 457 44.92 -17.76 -41.01
N CYS A 458 44.01 -17.38 -41.91
CA CYS A 458 44.13 -17.70 -43.34
C CYS A 458 45.40 -17.07 -43.96
N VAL A 459 45.66 -15.80 -43.66
CA VAL A 459 46.86 -15.09 -44.17
C VAL A 459 48.13 -15.68 -43.56
N SER A 460 48.11 -16.07 -42.28
CA SER A 460 49.24 -16.72 -41.61
C SER A 460 49.56 -18.08 -42.21
N VAL A 461 48.55 -18.91 -42.50
CA VAL A 461 48.73 -20.19 -43.22
C VAL A 461 49.33 -19.94 -44.61
N ALA A 462 48.77 -18.99 -45.37
CA ALA A 462 49.28 -18.68 -46.71
C ALA A 462 50.72 -18.13 -46.69
N CYS A 463 51.05 -17.26 -45.73
CA CYS A 463 52.42 -16.74 -45.57
C CYS A 463 53.38 -17.83 -45.11
N PHE A 464 52.95 -18.71 -44.21
CA PHE A 464 53.78 -19.81 -43.75
C PHE A 464 54.12 -20.78 -44.89
N ASP A 465 53.13 -21.17 -45.69
CA ASP A 465 53.31 -22.03 -46.88
C ASP A 465 54.29 -21.38 -47.87
N PHE A 466 54.03 -20.12 -48.25
CA PHE A 466 54.81 -19.43 -49.28
C PHE A 466 56.28 -19.19 -48.88
N PHE A 467 56.59 -18.84 -47.62
CA PHE A 467 57.94 -18.43 -47.22
C PHE A 467 58.78 -19.58 -46.62
N PHE A 468 58.17 -20.57 -45.96
CA PHE A 468 58.90 -21.51 -45.11
C PHE A 468 58.86 -22.96 -45.63
N VAL A 469 57.81 -23.38 -46.35
CA VAL A 469 57.65 -24.77 -46.84
C VAL A 469 58.44 -24.98 -48.14
N PRO A 470 59.24 -26.07 -48.27
CA PRO A 470 59.92 -26.40 -49.53
C PRO A 470 58.98 -27.05 -50.56
N PRO A 471 59.05 -26.68 -51.86
CA PRO A 471 59.84 -25.59 -52.46
C PRO A 471 59.33 -24.20 -52.04
N ARG A 472 60.25 -23.32 -51.63
CA ARG A 472 59.92 -21.98 -51.12
C ARG A 472 59.50 -21.04 -52.26
N PHE A 473 58.70 -20.03 -51.91
CA PHE A 473 58.12 -19.04 -52.83
C PHE A 473 57.13 -19.61 -53.84
N THR A 474 56.50 -20.73 -53.51
CA THR A 474 55.40 -21.33 -54.28
C THR A 474 54.40 -21.98 -53.32
N PHE A 475 53.15 -22.14 -53.75
CA PHE A 475 52.10 -22.83 -53.01
C PHE A 475 52.04 -24.33 -53.36
N ALA A 476 53.16 -24.90 -53.80
CA ALA A 476 53.25 -26.28 -54.25
C ALA A 476 53.51 -27.19 -53.05
N ILE A 477 52.44 -27.81 -52.53
CA ILE A 477 52.53 -28.68 -51.35
C ILE A 477 52.97 -30.09 -51.79
N SER A 478 54.25 -30.39 -51.58
CA SER A 478 54.85 -31.69 -51.93
C SER A 478 54.76 -32.75 -50.82
N ASP A 479 54.51 -32.35 -49.56
CA ASP A 479 54.53 -33.23 -48.40
C ASP A 479 53.23 -33.12 -47.57
N LEU A 480 52.62 -34.27 -47.27
CA LEU A 480 51.40 -34.39 -46.47
C LEU A 480 51.59 -33.90 -45.02
N GLN A 481 52.80 -33.88 -44.48
CA GLN A 481 53.07 -33.41 -43.12
C GLN A 481 52.70 -31.93 -42.92
N TYR A 482 52.87 -31.10 -43.95
CA TYR A 482 52.53 -29.67 -43.87
C TYR A 482 51.01 -29.43 -43.94
N LEU A 483 50.27 -30.27 -44.66
CA LEU A 483 48.80 -30.22 -44.67
C LEU A 483 48.21 -30.42 -43.26
N ILE A 484 48.78 -31.34 -42.49
CA ILE A 484 48.39 -31.57 -41.09
C ILE A 484 48.67 -30.31 -40.26
N THR A 485 49.85 -29.70 -40.43
CA THR A 485 50.23 -28.46 -39.73
C THR A 485 49.28 -27.30 -40.05
N PHE A 486 48.88 -27.14 -41.31
CA PHE A 486 47.90 -26.12 -41.71
C PHE A 486 46.52 -26.37 -41.10
N GLY A 487 46.07 -27.64 -41.12
CA GLY A 487 44.80 -28.03 -40.51
C GLY A 487 44.77 -27.75 -39.01
N VAL A 488 45.84 -28.11 -38.29
CA VAL A 488 45.97 -27.84 -36.85
C VAL A 488 46.05 -26.34 -36.58
N MET A 489 46.85 -25.59 -37.35
CA MET A 489 47.00 -24.14 -37.18
C MET A 489 45.68 -23.40 -37.44
N LEU A 490 44.93 -23.83 -38.46
CA LEU A 490 43.60 -23.31 -38.76
C LEU A 490 42.61 -23.62 -37.64
N ALA A 491 42.59 -24.88 -37.16
CA ALA A 491 41.71 -25.29 -36.07
C ALA A 491 42.00 -24.50 -34.78
N VAL A 492 43.28 -24.40 -34.37
CA VAL A 492 43.69 -23.64 -33.19
C VAL A 492 43.35 -22.15 -33.33
N GLY A 493 43.59 -21.56 -34.52
CA GLY A 493 43.20 -20.17 -34.80
C GLY A 493 41.69 -19.93 -34.68
N LEU A 494 40.87 -20.83 -35.23
CA LEU A 494 39.41 -20.75 -35.16
C LEU A 494 38.88 -20.94 -33.73
N ILE A 495 39.41 -21.92 -32.99
CA ILE A 495 39.04 -22.19 -31.58
C ILE A 495 39.39 -20.96 -30.72
N THR A 496 40.61 -20.45 -30.87
CA THR A 496 41.08 -19.27 -30.14
C THR A 496 40.23 -18.04 -30.45
N GLY A 497 39.91 -17.83 -31.73
CA GLY A 497 39.04 -16.75 -32.20
C GLY A 497 37.61 -16.85 -31.67
N HIS A 498 37.06 -18.06 -31.52
CA HIS A 498 35.75 -18.31 -30.93
C HIS A 498 35.74 -18.06 -29.41
N LEU A 499 36.67 -18.68 -28.68
CA LEU A 499 36.74 -18.62 -27.23
C LEU A 499 37.03 -17.20 -26.73
N THR A 500 37.92 -16.48 -27.41
CA THR A 500 38.25 -15.09 -27.06
C THR A 500 37.10 -14.12 -27.34
N ALA A 501 36.34 -14.35 -28.41
CA ALA A 501 35.15 -13.55 -28.70
C ALA A 501 34.03 -13.80 -27.68
N GLY A 502 33.85 -15.05 -27.23
CA GLY A 502 32.93 -15.42 -26.17
C GLY A 502 33.28 -14.76 -24.83
N LEU A 503 34.53 -14.93 -24.36
CA LEU A 503 35.01 -14.36 -23.10
C LEU A 503 34.92 -12.82 -23.08
N ARG A 504 35.28 -12.14 -24.16
CA ARG A 504 35.17 -10.66 -24.25
C ARG A 504 33.73 -10.18 -24.20
N PHE A 505 32.82 -10.92 -24.82
CA PHE A 505 31.39 -10.60 -24.79
C PHE A 505 30.84 -10.77 -23.37
N GLN A 506 31.13 -11.90 -22.71
CA GLN A 506 30.74 -12.15 -21.33
C GLN A 506 31.33 -11.11 -20.36
N ALA A 507 32.62 -10.81 -20.45
CA ALA A 507 33.28 -9.81 -19.59
C ALA A 507 32.69 -8.41 -19.78
N ARG A 508 32.34 -8.03 -21.01
CA ARG A 508 31.70 -6.74 -21.29
C ARG A 508 30.29 -6.67 -20.70
N VAL A 509 29.49 -7.71 -20.89
CA VAL A 509 28.13 -7.78 -20.34
C VAL A 509 28.17 -7.76 -18.81
N ALA A 510 29.08 -8.52 -18.20
CA ALA A 510 29.28 -8.54 -16.74
C ALA A 510 29.68 -7.14 -16.21
N SER A 511 30.64 -6.47 -16.85
CA SER A 511 31.07 -5.12 -16.46
C SER A 511 29.93 -4.09 -16.59
N TYR A 512 29.10 -4.17 -17.63
CA TYR A 512 27.91 -3.30 -17.75
C TYR A 512 26.87 -3.57 -16.66
N ARG A 513 26.66 -4.83 -16.28
CA ARG A 513 25.76 -5.19 -15.17
C ARG A 513 26.29 -4.66 -13.83
N GLU A 514 27.58 -4.84 -13.58
CA GLU A 514 28.25 -4.35 -12.37
C GLU A 514 28.15 -2.81 -12.26
N ALA A 515 28.44 -2.08 -13.33
CA ALA A 515 28.36 -0.63 -13.35
C ALA A 515 26.94 -0.11 -13.04
N ARG A 516 25.90 -0.78 -13.58
CA ARG A 516 24.50 -0.44 -13.33
C ARG A 516 24.10 -0.69 -11.87
N ALA A 517 24.43 -1.88 -11.34
CA ALA A 517 24.12 -2.24 -9.97
C ALA A 517 24.81 -1.29 -8.97
N ARG A 518 26.08 -0.95 -9.24
CA ARG A 518 26.85 -0.01 -8.42
C ARG A 518 26.25 1.39 -8.43
N ALA A 519 25.87 1.92 -9.59
CA ALA A 519 25.26 3.24 -9.70
C ALA A 519 23.94 3.32 -8.92
N LEU A 520 23.10 2.29 -9.03
CA LEU A 520 21.83 2.21 -8.29
C LEU A 520 22.07 2.11 -6.78
N TYR A 521 23.03 1.29 -6.34
CA TYR A 521 23.38 1.15 -4.92
C TYR A 521 23.92 2.45 -4.32
N GLU A 522 24.86 3.12 -5.02
CA GLU A 522 25.40 4.40 -4.57
C GLU A 522 24.31 5.47 -4.48
N PHE A 523 23.40 5.52 -5.46
CA PHE A 523 22.25 6.43 -5.45
C PHE A 523 21.29 6.17 -4.29
N ALA A 524 20.89 4.90 -4.08
CA ALA A 524 20.02 4.50 -2.97
C ALA A 524 20.65 4.83 -1.60
N ARG A 525 21.97 4.62 -1.46
CA ARG A 525 22.71 4.91 -0.23
C ARG A 525 22.77 6.41 0.07
N GLU A 526 23.07 7.24 -0.92
CA GLU A 526 23.09 8.71 -0.73
C GLU A 526 21.70 9.26 -0.40
N LEU A 527 20.66 8.82 -1.12
CA LEU A 527 19.27 9.19 -0.80
C LEU A 527 18.86 8.73 0.60
N SER A 528 19.30 7.56 1.03
CA SER A 528 19.00 7.05 2.37
C SER A 528 19.55 7.94 3.48
N GLY A 529 20.67 8.63 3.26
CA GLY A 529 21.28 9.57 4.21
C GLY A 529 20.77 11.01 4.10
N ALA A 530 19.95 11.35 3.10
CA ALA A 530 19.47 12.71 2.90
C ALA A 530 18.40 13.10 3.94
N LEU A 531 18.59 14.26 4.56
CA LEU A 531 17.70 14.83 5.59
C LEU A 531 16.90 16.03 5.08
N GLN A 532 17.25 16.57 3.91
CA GLN A 532 16.64 17.76 3.33
C GLN A 532 16.26 17.50 1.87
N THR A 533 15.21 18.18 1.42
CA THR A 533 14.71 18.10 0.04
C THR A 533 15.76 18.55 -0.98
N GLU A 534 16.57 19.56 -0.64
CA GLU A 534 17.66 20.07 -1.48
C GLU A 534 18.73 19.00 -1.74
N GLN A 535 19.09 18.21 -0.73
CA GLN A 535 20.07 17.13 -0.85
C GLN A 535 19.57 16.03 -1.80
N ILE A 536 18.27 15.71 -1.72
CA ILE A 536 17.63 14.74 -2.63
C ILE A 536 17.66 15.26 -4.06
N PHE A 537 17.37 16.55 -4.27
CA PHE A 537 17.45 17.17 -5.58
C PHE A 537 18.87 17.11 -6.17
N GLU A 538 19.86 17.59 -5.44
CA GLU A 538 21.26 17.63 -5.92
C GLU A 538 21.77 16.22 -6.26
N THR A 539 21.45 15.26 -5.41
CA THR A 539 21.82 13.85 -5.61
C THR A 539 21.14 13.30 -6.87
N THR A 540 19.83 13.48 -7.00
CA THR A 540 19.06 13.02 -8.16
C THR A 540 19.57 13.64 -9.46
N ALA A 541 19.78 14.96 -9.48
CA ALA A 541 20.29 15.66 -10.66
C ALA A 541 21.69 15.17 -11.07
N ARG A 542 22.60 15.00 -10.10
CA ARG A 542 23.97 14.52 -10.34
C ARG A 542 24.02 13.11 -10.89
N PHE A 543 23.24 12.19 -10.31
CA PHE A 543 23.20 10.79 -10.74
C PHE A 543 22.50 10.62 -12.10
N VAL A 544 21.45 11.39 -12.36
CA VAL A 544 20.80 11.38 -13.68
C VAL A 544 21.74 11.93 -14.75
N GLN A 545 22.50 12.98 -14.44
CA GLN A 545 23.51 13.52 -15.35
C GLN A 545 24.67 12.54 -15.58
N GLY A 546 25.19 11.89 -14.54
CA GLY A 546 26.30 10.95 -14.64
C GLY A 546 25.94 9.65 -15.38
N THR A 547 24.77 9.08 -15.06
CA THR A 547 24.35 7.75 -15.57
C THR A 547 23.71 7.86 -16.95
N PHE A 548 22.85 8.86 -17.15
CA PHE A 548 22.02 8.98 -18.36
C PHE A 548 22.47 10.11 -19.29
N ARG A 549 23.45 10.92 -18.88
CA ARG A 549 23.89 12.11 -19.64
C ARG A 549 22.71 13.04 -19.97
N ALA A 550 21.77 13.15 -19.03
CA ALA A 550 20.59 14.00 -19.13
C ALA A 550 20.61 15.04 -18.01
N LYS A 551 20.16 16.27 -18.28
CA LYS A 551 19.95 17.24 -17.21
C LYS A 551 18.59 16.98 -16.58
N ALA A 552 18.50 17.07 -15.26
CA ALA A 552 17.26 16.86 -14.54
C ALA A 552 16.98 18.05 -13.62
N THR A 553 15.71 18.44 -13.55
CA THR A 553 15.19 19.50 -12.70
C THR A 553 14.04 18.95 -11.89
N LEU A 554 14.13 19.02 -10.57
CA LEU A 554 13.08 18.56 -9.66
C LEU A 554 12.15 19.72 -9.34
N LEU A 555 10.85 19.46 -9.45
CA LEU A 555 9.80 20.34 -8.97
C LEU A 555 9.10 19.66 -7.79
N VAL A 556 8.86 20.42 -6.72
CA VAL A 556 8.23 19.94 -5.48
C VAL A 556 6.97 20.77 -5.23
N PRO A 557 5.86 20.16 -4.79
CA PRO A 557 4.62 20.89 -4.53
C PRO A 557 4.71 21.74 -3.25
N ASP A 558 4.04 22.90 -3.26
CA ASP A 558 3.73 23.68 -2.05
C ASP A 558 2.61 23.03 -1.20
N ALA A 559 2.21 23.70 -0.12
CA ALA A 559 1.12 23.26 0.75
C ALA A 559 -0.23 23.18 0.01
N GLU A 560 -0.40 23.97 -1.05
CA GLU A 560 -1.58 24.01 -1.91
C GLU A 560 -1.49 23.03 -3.11
N GLY A 561 -0.42 22.24 -3.22
CA GLY A 561 -0.23 21.26 -4.28
C GLY A 561 0.27 21.82 -5.61
N ARG A 562 0.69 23.09 -5.66
CA ARG A 562 1.28 23.71 -6.87
C ARG A 562 2.78 23.47 -6.90
N LEU A 563 3.27 23.01 -8.05
CA LEU A 563 4.69 22.75 -8.24
C LEU A 563 5.50 24.05 -8.30
N HIS A 564 6.55 24.11 -7.48
CA HIS A 564 7.55 25.18 -7.54
C HIS A 564 8.95 24.61 -7.73
N LEU A 565 9.83 25.47 -8.23
CA LEU A 565 11.26 25.19 -8.29
C LEU A 565 11.89 25.49 -6.92
N PRO A 566 12.85 24.67 -6.46
CA PRO A 566 13.63 24.98 -5.27
C PRO A 566 14.31 26.35 -5.39
N SER A 567 14.33 27.10 -4.29
CA SER A 567 14.96 28.43 -4.20
C SER A 567 16.43 28.38 -4.64
N GLY A 568 16.82 29.22 -5.62
CA GLY A 568 18.20 29.33 -6.10
C GLY A 568 18.53 28.55 -7.38
N VAL A 569 17.57 27.83 -7.97
CA VAL A 569 17.76 27.12 -9.26
C VAL A 569 17.29 27.99 -10.42
N ALA A 570 18.13 28.17 -11.44
CA ALA A 570 17.74 28.86 -12.67
C ALA A 570 16.70 28.05 -13.44
N VAL A 571 15.58 28.67 -13.81
CA VAL A 571 14.52 28.03 -14.60
C VAL A 571 15.08 27.63 -15.97
N PRO A 572 15.04 26.34 -16.35
CA PRO A 572 15.39 25.95 -17.71
C PRO A 572 14.42 26.62 -18.70
N ALA A 573 14.93 27.24 -19.77
CA ALA A 573 14.10 27.96 -20.74
C ALA A 573 13.05 27.08 -21.45
N ALA A 574 13.24 25.77 -21.43
CA ALA A 574 12.38 24.77 -22.05
C ALA A 574 11.34 24.15 -21.07
N LEU A 575 11.35 24.57 -19.80
CA LEU A 575 10.45 24.06 -18.77
C LEU A 575 9.06 24.70 -18.90
N ASP A 576 8.05 23.86 -19.08
CA ASP A 576 6.64 24.22 -19.10
C ASP A 576 6.00 23.76 -17.78
N GLN A 577 5.69 24.73 -16.92
CA GLN A 577 5.04 24.46 -15.63
C GLN A 577 3.65 23.83 -15.78
N GLY A 578 2.92 24.13 -16.87
CA GLY A 578 1.60 23.55 -17.10
C GLY A 578 1.68 22.05 -17.38
N VAL A 579 2.65 21.63 -18.18
CA VAL A 579 2.89 20.20 -18.45
C VAL A 579 3.40 19.48 -17.19
N ALA A 580 4.27 20.13 -16.41
CA ALA A 580 4.74 19.58 -15.14
C ALA A 580 3.60 19.40 -14.14
N GLN A 581 2.72 20.40 -13.98
CA GLN A 581 1.56 20.32 -13.09
C GLN A 581 0.59 19.23 -13.55
N TRP A 582 0.32 19.12 -14.86
CA TRP A 582 -0.52 18.04 -15.40
C TRP A 582 0.02 16.66 -15.04
N ALA A 583 1.34 16.44 -15.19
CA ALA A 583 2.00 15.18 -14.86
C ALA A 583 1.93 14.86 -13.35
N PHE A 584 1.99 15.89 -12.50
CA PHE A 584 1.83 15.75 -11.05
C PHE A 584 0.40 15.34 -10.67
N ASP A 585 -0.60 16.06 -11.20
CA ASP A 585 -2.01 15.86 -10.87
C ASP A 585 -2.54 14.49 -11.32
N HIS A 586 -2.07 14.00 -12.47
CA HIS A 586 -2.52 12.72 -13.05
C HIS A 586 -1.61 11.54 -12.70
N ALA A 587 -0.47 11.78 -12.04
CA ALA A 587 0.55 10.77 -11.77
C ALA A 587 1.02 10.02 -13.03
N GLU A 588 0.98 10.67 -14.19
CA GLU A 588 1.37 10.12 -15.49
C GLU A 588 2.55 10.88 -16.11
N SER A 589 3.42 10.16 -16.82
CA SER A 589 4.54 10.79 -17.54
C SER A 589 4.04 11.57 -18.76
N ALA A 590 4.62 12.75 -19.01
CA ALA A 590 4.23 13.63 -20.12
C ALA A 590 5.44 14.17 -20.89
N GLY A 591 5.19 14.72 -22.08
CA GLY A 591 6.22 15.37 -22.89
C GLY A 591 6.98 14.41 -23.80
N LEU A 592 8.28 14.69 -24.00
CA LEU A 592 9.10 14.03 -25.00
C LEU A 592 9.07 12.49 -24.89
N GLY A 593 8.60 11.81 -25.94
CA GLY A 593 8.56 10.34 -25.99
C GLY A 593 7.36 9.69 -25.30
N THR A 594 6.34 10.48 -24.94
CA THR A 594 5.05 10.01 -24.43
C THR A 594 3.93 10.31 -25.40
N ASP A 595 2.77 9.67 -25.21
CA ASP A 595 1.55 9.95 -25.99
C ASP A 595 0.80 11.19 -25.43
N THR A 596 1.21 11.68 -24.27
CA THR A 596 0.58 12.79 -23.54
C THR A 596 1.42 14.06 -23.63
N LEU A 597 0.87 15.10 -24.27
CA LEU A 597 1.54 16.39 -24.49
C LEU A 597 2.93 16.25 -25.17
N PRO A 598 3.05 15.47 -26.27
CA PRO A 598 4.35 15.11 -26.89
C PRO A 598 5.14 16.28 -27.49
N ALA A 599 4.49 17.45 -27.64
CA ALA A 599 5.10 18.65 -28.20
C ALA A 599 6.17 19.27 -27.28
N SER A 600 6.17 18.92 -25.98
CA SER A 600 7.19 19.40 -25.05
C SER A 600 8.58 18.87 -25.41
N PRO A 601 9.62 19.72 -25.38
CA PRO A 601 11.01 19.30 -25.59
C PRO A 601 11.60 18.52 -24.40
N LEU A 602 10.98 18.59 -23.23
CA LEU A 602 11.38 17.89 -22.01
C LEU A 602 10.47 16.69 -21.75
N PHE A 603 11.02 15.67 -21.09
CA PHE A 603 10.27 14.55 -20.53
C PHE A 603 9.96 14.84 -19.06
N TYR A 604 8.69 14.80 -18.68
CA TYR A 604 8.23 15.01 -17.30
C TYR A 604 7.84 13.67 -16.69
N MET A 605 8.48 13.35 -15.58
CA MET A 605 8.26 12.11 -14.86
C MET A 605 7.74 12.39 -13.45
N PRO A 606 6.53 11.94 -13.10
CA PRO A 606 6.01 12.10 -11.74
C PRO A 606 6.79 11.22 -10.76
N LEU A 607 7.07 11.76 -9.59
CA LEU A 607 7.68 11.05 -8.48
C LEU A 607 6.58 10.51 -7.56
N VAL A 608 6.06 9.34 -7.93
CA VAL A 608 4.96 8.67 -7.23
C VAL A 608 5.51 7.88 -6.06
N ALA A 609 5.13 8.27 -4.84
CA ALA A 609 5.40 7.53 -3.61
C ALA A 609 4.12 6.79 -3.16
N PRO A 610 4.20 5.80 -2.25
CA PRO A 610 3.06 4.97 -1.84
C PRO A 610 1.78 5.73 -1.46
N MET A 611 1.87 6.89 -0.81
CA MET A 611 0.68 7.65 -0.40
C MET A 611 0.26 8.72 -1.41
N ARG A 612 1.21 9.40 -2.05
CA ARG A 612 0.92 10.46 -3.04
C ARG A 612 2.11 10.78 -3.93
N THR A 613 1.86 11.48 -5.04
CA THR A 613 2.92 12.10 -5.84
C THR A 613 3.61 13.20 -5.01
N ARG A 614 4.94 13.16 -4.94
CA ARG A 614 5.76 14.09 -4.13
C ARG A 614 6.53 15.13 -4.94
N GLY A 615 6.49 15.03 -6.26
CA GLY A 615 7.13 15.98 -7.15
C GLY A 615 7.14 15.49 -8.59
N VAL A 616 7.80 16.26 -9.45
CA VAL A 616 7.99 15.93 -10.87
C VAL A 616 9.44 16.16 -11.25
N LEU A 617 10.03 15.21 -11.95
CA LEU A 617 11.36 15.33 -12.53
C LEU A 617 11.22 15.72 -14.00
N ALA A 618 11.63 16.92 -14.35
CA ALA A 618 11.76 17.37 -15.73
C ALA A 618 13.16 17.02 -16.26
N ILE A 619 13.22 16.26 -17.34
CA ILE A 619 14.46 15.69 -17.87
C ILE A 619 14.70 16.20 -19.28
N GLU A 620 15.88 16.79 -19.49
CA GLU A 620 16.40 17.20 -20.78
C GLU A 620 17.47 16.19 -21.24
N PRO A 621 17.13 15.23 -22.12
CA PRO A 621 18.10 14.25 -22.58
C PRO A 621 19.05 14.85 -23.64
N ALA A 622 20.34 14.51 -23.57
CA ALA A 622 21.31 14.93 -24.59
C ALA A 622 21.02 14.34 -25.98
N GLN A 623 20.35 13.19 -26.05
CA GLN A 623 19.90 12.56 -27.29
C GLN A 623 18.42 12.17 -27.14
N ARG A 624 17.55 12.70 -28.02
CA ARG A 624 16.09 12.44 -27.97
C ARG A 624 15.74 10.94 -28.03
N ARG A 625 16.55 10.15 -28.75
CA ARG A 625 16.36 8.71 -28.92
C ARG A 625 16.54 7.91 -27.62
N TRP A 626 17.23 8.44 -26.63
CA TRP A 626 17.52 7.72 -25.37
C TRP A 626 16.24 7.44 -24.55
N ILE A 627 15.32 8.41 -24.48
CA ILE A 627 14.06 8.30 -23.70
C ILE A 627 13.13 7.20 -24.26
N LEU A 628 13.30 6.85 -25.53
CA LEU A 628 12.48 5.86 -26.24
C LEU A 628 12.93 4.41 -25.99
N ILE A 629 14.06 4.20 -25.32
CA ILE A 629 14.61 2.86 -25.04
C ILE A 629 14.01 2.34 -23.70
N PRO A 630 13.17 1.28 -23.70
CA PRO A 630 12.48 0.81 -22.49
C PRO A 630 13.40 0.38 -21.36
N GLU A 631 14.54 -0.23 -21.66
CA GLU A 631 15.53 -0.61 -20.63
C GLU A 631 16.08 0.62 -19.89
N GLN A 632 16.27 1.73 -20.60
CA GLN A 632 16.73 3.00 -20.02
C GLN A 632 15.59 3.69 -19.25
N ARG A 633 14.38 3.61 -19.79
CA ARG A 633 13.16 4.11 -19.13
C ARG A 633 12.90 3.38 -17.82
N GLN A 634 12.94 2.05 -17.80
CA GLN A 634 12.75 1.26 -16.60
C GLN A 634 13.81 1.57 -15.52
N HIS A 635 15.07 1.76 -15.92
CA HIS A 635 16.11 2.21 -14.98
C HIS A 635 15.81 3.60 -14.43
N LEU A 636 15.38 4.53 -15.28
CA LEU A 636 15.00 5.86 -14.86
C LEU A 636 13.79 5.83 -13.91
N ASP A 637 12.78 5.00 -14.18
CA ASP A 637 11.62 4.77 -13.31
C ASP A 637 12.06 4.26 -11.94
N THR A 638 13.08 3.39 -11.89
CA THR A 638 13.66 2.89 -10.63
C THR A 638 14.31 4.04 -9.84
N PHE A 639 15.05 4.92 -10.51
CA PHE A 639 15.64 6.10 -9.88
C PHE A 639 14.55 7.09 -9.40
N ALA A 640 13.49 7.25 -10.19
CA ALA A 640 12.31 8.05 -9.84
C ALA A 640 11.67 7.56 -8.55
N ALA A 641 11.41 6.25 -8.45
CA ALA A 641 10.78 5.63 -7.30
C ALA A 641 11.62 5.84 -6.03
N LEU A 642 12.95 5.65 -6.11
CA LEU A 642 13.84 5.90 -4.98
C LEU A 642 13.83 7.37 -4.54
N ALA A 643 13.85 8.31 -5.49
CA ALA A 643 13.75 9.73 -5.19
C ALA A 643 12.38 10.09 -4.57
N ALA A 644 11.29 9.51 -5.07
CA ALA A 644 9.94 9.70 -4.54
C ALA A 644 9.82 9.23 -3.09
N ILE A 645 10.32 8.04 -2.78
CA ILE A 645 10.35 7.47 -1.43
C ILE A 645 11.20 8.35 -0.49
N ALA A 646 12.35 8.84 -0.96
CA ALA A 646 13.20 9.72 -0.17
C ALA A 646 12.50 11.07 0.15
N LEU A 647 11.82 11.67 -0.82
CA LEU A 647 11.04 12.90 -0.63
C LEU A 647 9.89 12.69 0.36
N GLU A 648 9.16 11.58 0.24
CA GLU A 648 8.09 11.24 1.16
C GLU A 648 8.60 11.07 2.59
N ARG A 649 9.73 10.38 2.76
CA ARG A 649 10.35 10.20 4.07
C ARG A 649 10.76 11.54 4.70
N VAL A 650 11.47 12.40 3.96
CA VAL A 650 11.90 13.72 4.48
C VAL A 650 10.68 14.55 4.89
N HIS A 651 9.62 14.57 4.08
CA HIS A 651 8.38 15.25 4.44
C HIS A 651 7.76 14.72 5.75
N TYR A 652 7.68 13.40 5.94
CA TYR A 652 7.13 12.85 7.18
C TYR A 652 8.02 13.11 8.40
N ILE A 653 9.34 13.18 8.21
CA ILE A 653 10.27 13.60 9.27
C ILE A 653 9.98 15.07 9.66
N GLU A 654 9.81 15.96 8.68
CA GLU A 654 9.47 17.37 8.93
C GLU A 654 8.15 17.52 9.68
N VAL A 655 7.09 16.82 9.21
CA VAL A 655 5.76 16.84 9.86
C VAL A 655 5.85 16.29 11.30
N ALA A 656 6.61 15.22 11.53
CA ALA A 656 6.78 14.66 12.87
C ALA A 656 7.57 15.60 13.79
N GLN A 657 8.61 16.27 13.29
CA GLN A 657 9.35 17.26 14.06
C GLN A 657 8.48 18.45 14.44
N GLU A 658 7.69 18.98 13.51
CA GLU A 658 6.77 20.09 13.78
C GLU A 658 5.69 19.69 14.80
N ALA A 659 5.11 18.49 14.67
CA ALA A 659 4.15 17.96 15.64
C ALA A 659 4.76 17.80 17.04
N LEU A 660 5.99 17.30 17.15
CA LEU A 660 6.70 17.17 18.43
C LEU A 660 6.97 18.54 19.08
N VAL A 661 7.43 19.52 18.29
CA VAL A 661 7.67 20.89 18.78
C VAL A 661 6.37 21.52 19.29
N ASN A 662 5.26 21.37 18.55
CA ASN A 662 3.96 21.89 18.95
C ASN A 662 3.44 21.20 20.23
N MET A 663 3.59 19.88 20.33
CA MET A 663 3.18 19.12 21.51
C MET A 663 3.99 19.50 22.76
N GLU A 664 5.30 19.63 22.64
CA GLU A 664 6.15 20.09 23.76
C GLU A 664 5.85 21.54 24.15
N SER A 665 5.54 22.41 23.18
CA SER A 665 5.11 23.78 23.45
C SER A 665 3.83 23.83 24.30
N GLU A 666 2.81 23.05 23.93
CA GLU A 666 1.56 22.96 24.69
C GLU A 666 1.76 22.31 26.07
N ARG A 667 2.57 21.24 26.15
CA ARG A 667 2.88 20.58 27.42
C ARG A 667 3.59 21.53 28.40
N LEU A 668 4.57 22.29 27.91
CA LEU A 668 5.29 23.29 28.72
C LEU A 668 4.33 24.39 29.18
N ARG A 669 3.47 24.89 28.29
CA ARG A 669 2.44 25.90 28.59
C ARG A 669 1.54 25.44 29.75
N ASN A 670 0.99 24.23 29.68
CA ASN A 670 0.11 23.69 30.73
C ASN A 670 0.85 23.46 32.05
N SER A 671 2.06 22.93 32.00
CA SER A 671 2.87 22.67 33.20
C SER A 671 3.21 23.96 33.95
N LEU A 672 3.54 25.04 33.22
CA LEU A 672 3.81 26.35 33.80
C LEU A 672 2.56 26.96 34.44
N LEU A 673 1.40 26.84 33.80
CA LEU A 673 0.13 27.32 34.36
C LEU A 673 -0.27 26.57 35.64
N ALA A 674 -0.06 25.26 35.69
CA ALA A 674 -0.32 24.44 36.88
C ALA A 674 0.64 24.75 38.04
N ALA A 675 1.93 24.97 37.77
CA ALA A 675 2.91 25.36 38.78
C ALA A 675 2.60 26.74 39.37
N LEU A 676 2.36 27.74 38.52
CA LEU A 676 1.97 29.09 38.94
C LEU A 676 0.69 29.08 39.80
N SER A 677 -0.25 28.18 39.51
CA SER A 677 -1.47 27.99 40.31
C SER A 677 -1.18 27.67 41.76
N HIS A 678 -0.27 26.74 42.00
CA HIS A 678 0.03 26.23 43.33
C HIS A 678 0.84 27.26 44.13
N ASP A 679 1.81 27.87 43.45
CA ASP A 679 2.75 28.80 44.06
C ASP A 679 2.11 30.13 44.43
N LEU A 680 1.03 30.55 43.75
CA LEU A 680 0.25 31.73 44.13
C LEU A 680 -0.77 31.45 45.23
N ARG A 681 -1.39 30.26 45.25
CA ARG A 681 -2.45 29.91 46.22
C ARG A 681 -1.91 29.79 47.65
N THR A 682 -0.72 29.21 47.80
CA THR A 682 -0.09 28.99 49.11
C THR A 682 0.18 30.28 49.90
N PRO A 683 0.89 31.29 49.36
CA PRO A 683 1.11 32.55 50.07
C PRO A 683 -0.18 33.35 50.29
N LEU A 684 -1.14 33.29 49.36
CA LEU A 684 -2.43 33.95 49.53
C LEU A 684 -3.25 33.35 50.69
N THR A 685 -3.25 32.03 50.83
CA THR A 685 -3.92 31.35 51.96
C THR A 685 -3.31 31.78 53.29
N SER A 686 -1.98 31.90 53.36
CA SER A 686 -1.28 32.42 54.54
C SER A 686 -1.60 33.88 54.83
N LEU A 687 -1.68 34.75 53.80
CA LEU A 687 -2.05 36.15 53.97
C LEU A 687 -3.49 36.32 54.49
N VAL A 688 -4.43 35.52 53.98
CA VAL A 688 -5.82 35.51 54.47
C VAL A 688 -5.85 35.06 55.93
N GLY A 689 -5.17 33.96 56.29
CA GLY A 689 -5.13 33.47 57.67
C GLY A 689 -4.44 34.42 58.67
N LEU A 690 -3.34 35.05 58.25
CA LEU A 690 -2.61 36.03 59.09
C LEU A 690 -3.42 37.32 59.28
N SER A 691 -4.06 37.83 58.22
CA SER A 691 -4.92 39.02 58.30
C SER A 691 -6.16 38.78 59.17
N GLU A 692 -6.77 37.60 59.07
CA GLU A 692 -7.89 37.18 59.91
C GLU A 692 -7.47 37.02 61.39
N SER A 693 -6.30 36.44 61.63
CA SER A 693 -5.72 36.30 62.98
C SER A 693 -5.37 37.65 63.60
N LEU A 694 -4.88 38.61 62.80
CA LEU A 694 -4.64 39.99 63.21
C LEU A 694 -5.95 40.68 63.62
N ALA A 695 -7.00 40.54 62.81
CA ALA A 695 -8.32 41.11 63.09
C ALA A 695 -8.96 40.57 64.39
N HIS A 696 -8.65 39.32 64.78
CA HIS A 696 -9.16 38.67 66.00
C HIS A 696 -8.16 38.61 67.16
N SER A 697 -7.04 39.33 67.07
CA SER A 697 -5.97 39.30 68.09
C SER A 697 -6.44 39.83 69.46
N ARG A 698 -5.82 39.32 70.54
CA ARG A 698 -6.04 39.79 71.92
C ARG A 698 -4.73 40.24 72.56
N PRO A 699 -4.67 41.42 73.21
CA PRO A 699 -5.74 42.43 73.36
C PRO A 699 -6.15 43.05 72.01
N PRO A 700 -7.39 43.56 71.87
CA PRO A 700 -7.90 44.07 70.60
C PRO A 700 -7.05 45.23 70.09
N LEU A 701 -6.85 45.27 68.77
CA LEU A 701 -6.13 46.33 68.06
C LEU A 701 -6.79 47.70 68.26
N ALA A 702 -5.99 48.78 68.17
CA ALA A 702 -6.55 50.13 68.10
C ALA A 702 -7.45 50.28 66.85
N GLN A 703 -8.46 51.15 66.90
CA GLN A 703 -9.46 51.31 65.83
C GLN A 703 -8.84 51.44 64.42
N GLN A 704 -7.81 52.29 64.27
CA GLN A 704 -7.08 52.45 62.99
C GLN A 704 -6.31 51.18 62.56
N GLN A 705 -5.78 50.41 63.51
CA GLN A 705 -5.09 49.15 63.22
C GLN A 705 -6.07 48.03 62.84
N LEU A 706 -7.26 48.03 63.43
CA LEU A 706 -8.33 47.10 63.08
C LEU A 706 -8.86 47.38 61.66
N GLU A 707 -9.10 48.65 61.31
CA GLU A 707 -9.49 49.07 59.95
C GLU A 707 -8.44 48.69 58.91
N ALA A 708 -7.15 48.86 59.24
CA ALA A 708 -6.05 48.43 58.37
C ALA A 708 -5.97 46.90 58.23
N ALA A 709 -6.18 46.14 59.31
CA ALA A 709 -6.18 44.67 59.27
C ALA A 709 -7.37 44.12 58.45
N GLN A 710 -8.55 44.73 58.57
CA GLN A 710 -9.72 44.40 57.75
C GLN A 710 -9.49 44.73 56.28
N SER A 711 -8.91 45.90 55.98
CA SER A 711 -8.56 46.27 54.60
C SER A 711 -7.55 45.30 53.97
N LEU A 712 -6.55 44.83 54.75
CA LEU A 712 -5.60 43.80 54.30
C LEU A 712 -6.28 42.46 54.06
N HIS A 713 -7.23 42.07 54.91
CA HIS A 713 -7.99 40.85 54.76
C HIS A 713 -8.85 40.88 53.48
N ASP A 714 -9.58 41.97 53.26
CA ASP A 714 -10.44 42.15 52.08
C ASP A 714 -9.61 42.14 50.79
N GLU A 715 -8.44 42.80 50.76
CA GLU A 715 -7.58 42.80 49.57
C GLU A 715 -6.91 41.43 49.34
N ALA A 716 -6.55 40.69 50.40
CA ALA A 716 -6.03 39.33 50.28
C ALA A 716 -7.09 38.35 49.74
N LEU A 717 -8.33 38.42 50.22
CA LEU A 717 -9.46 37.67 49.68
C LEU A 717 -9.72 38.02 48.21
N ARG A 718 -9.63 39.30 47.87
CA ARG A 718 -9.78 39.78 46.49
C ARG A 718 -8.68 39.23 45.57
N MET A 719 -7.42 39.24 45.99
CA MET A 719 -6.32 38.65 45.24
C MET A 719 -6.50 37.13 45.06
N SER A 720 -6.98 36.44 46.10
CA SER A 720 -7.31 35.00 46.03
C SER A 720 -8.37 34.71 44.97
N ALA A 721 -9.45 35.49 44.95
CA ALA A 721 -10.51 35.36 43.94
C ALA A 721 -10.01 35.68 42.52
N LEU A 722 -9.13 36.66 42.37
CA LEU A 722 -8.48 37.05 41.12
C LEU A 722 -7.63 35.91 40.53
N VAL A 723 -6.78 35.33 41.38
CA VAL A 723 -5.90 34.21 41.01
C VAL A 723 -6.73 32.98 40.68
N ALA A 724 -7.75 32.65 41.48
CA ALA A 724 -8.66 31.56 41.17
C ALA A 724 -9.30 31.72 39.78
N ASN A 725 -9.88 32.90 39.49
CA ASN A 725 -10.51 33.15 38.19
C ASN A 725 -9.54 33.08 37.00
N LEU A 726 -8.30 33.56 37.15
CA LEU A 726 -7.29 33.44 36.10
C LEU A 726 -6.92 31.98 35.82
N LEU A 727 -6.79 31.19 36.89
CA LEU A 727 -6.46 29.77 36.79
C LEU A 727 -7.58 28.92 36.21
N ASP A 728 -8.83 29.24 36.56
CA ASP A 728 -9.98 28.57 35.98
C ASP A 728 -10.10 28.88 34.49
N MET A 729 -9.82 30.12 34.07
CA MET A 729 -9.73 30.46 32.65
C MET A 729 -8.62 29.67 31.94
N ALA A 730 -7.43 29.56 32.55
CA ALA A 730 -6.31 28.80 32.02
C ALA A 730 -6.63 27.30 31.84
N ARG A 731 -7.33 26.69 32.81
CA ARG A 731 -7.77 25.27 32.75
C ARG A 731 -8.84 25.02 31.69
N ILE A 732 -9.69 26.00 31.45
CA ILE A 732 -10.72 25.90 30.41
C ILE A 732 -10.08 26.01 29.01
N GLU A 733 -9.09 26.89 28.84
CA GLU A 733 -8.35 27.02 27.58
C GLU A 733 -7.49 25.81 27.24
N SER A 734 -6.95 25.11 28.24
CA SER A 734 -6.17 23.88 28.03
C SER A 734 -7.03 22.63 27.80
N GLY A 735 -8.36 22.75 27.87
CA GLY A 735 -9.29 21.60 27.78
C GLY A 735 -9.20 20.64 28.98
N GLU A 736 -8.51 21.01 30.05
CA GLU A 736 -8.31 20.18 31.24
C GLU A 736 -9.48 20.25 32.24
N LEU A 737 -10.53 21.03 31.95
CA LEU A 737 -11.74 21.11 32.78
C LEU A 737 -12.49 19.77 32.76
N LYS A 738 -12.26 18.92 33.77
CA LYS A 738 -13.05 17.70 33.99
C LYS A 738 -14.42 18.06 34.57
N ILE A 739 -15.47 17.89 33.76
CA ILE A 739 -16.87 18.17 34.16
C ILE A 739 -17.48 16.90 34.75
N ASN A 740 -18.01 16.98 35.97
CA ASN A 740 -18.69 15.87 36.63
C ASN A 740 -20.20 15.96 36.41
N LEU A 741 -20.68 15.47 35.27
CA LEU A 741 -22.08 15.52 34.88
C LEU A 741 -22.95 14.53 35.68
N GLN A 742 -23.83 15.07 36.53
CA GLN A 742 -24.77 14.29 37.36
C GLN A 742 -26.22 14.72 37.09
N TRP A 743 -27.17 13.81 37.34
CA TRP A 743 -28.60 14.10 37.25
C TRP A 743 -29.05 14.83 38.51
N GLN A 744 -29.39 16.11 38.37
CA GLN A 744 -29.71 16.97 39.50
C GLN A 744 -30.91 17.89 39.20
N PRO A 745 -31.71 18.21 40.23
CA PRO A 745 -32.75 19.23 40.14
C PRO A 745 -32.11 20.63 40.10
N LEU A 746 -32.57 21.49 39.19
CA LEU A 746 -32.05 22.85 39.07
C LEU A 746 -32.37 23.69 40.32
N GLU A 747 -33.49 23.40 40.98
CA GLU A 747 -34.00 24.07 42.17
C GLU A 747 -33.00 24.03 43.32
N GLU A 748 -32.32 22.89 43.51
CA GLU A 748 -31.33 22.73 44.58
C GLU A 748 -30.12 23.63 44.36
N VAL A 749 -29.67 23.73 43.11
CA VAL A 749 -28.50 24.53 42.72
C VAL A 749 -28.82 26.01 42.76
N VAL A 750 -30.01 26.42 42.33
CA VAL A 750 -30.51 27.79 42.51
C VAL A 750 -30.62 28.14 43.99
N GLY A 751 -31.15 27.24 44.82
CA GLY A 751 -31.23 27.42 46.27
C GLY A 751 -29.85 27.55 46.93
N SER A 752 -28.88 26.76 46.49
CA SER A 752 -27.50 26.84 46.98
C SER A 752 -26.83 28.17 46.61
N ALA A 753 -26.92 28.58 45.35
CA ALA A 753 -26.38 29.85 44.88
C ALA A 753 -26.97 31.06 45.65
N LEU A 754 -28.28 31.05 45.90
CA LEU A 754 -28.94 32.11 46.67
C LEU A 754 -28.45 32.18 48.13
N ARG A 755 -28.22 31.03 48.77
CA ARG A 755 -27.63 31.00 50.13
C ARG A 755 -26.20 31.54 50.12
N HIS A 756 -25.41 31.15 49.12
CA HIS A 756 -24.01 31.58 48.98
C HIS A 756 -23.91 33.10 48.78
N SER A 757 -24.74 33.68 47.91
CA SER A 757 -24.75 35.13 47.62
C SER A 757 -25.55 35.96 48.64
N GLY A 758 -26.05 35.37 49.72
CA GLY A 758 -27.00 36.01 50.64
C GLY A 758 -26.51 37.31 51.30
N LEU A 759 -25.21 37.42 51.59
CA LEU A 759 -24.62 38.65 52.15
C LEU A 759 -24.66 39.81 51.16
N GLN A 760 -24.35 39.56 49.89
CA GLN A 760 -24.33 40.58 48.82
C GLN A 760 -25.76 40.96 48.39
N LEU A 761 -26.70 40.02 48.51
CA LEU A 761 -28.10 40.20 48.13
C LEU A 761 -28.95 40.81 49.25
N LYS A 762 -28.41 41.04 50.46
CA LYS A 762 -29.17 41.49 51.64
C LYS A 762 -29.96 42.79 51.44
N GLU A 763 -29.43 43.71 50.63
CA GLU A 763 -30.06 44.98 50.31
C GLU A 763 -30.98 44.92 49.08
N HIS A 764 -31.19 43.75 48.49
CA HIS A 764 -31.91 43.55 47.23
C HIS A 764 -33.17 42.68 47.44
N LYS A 765 -34.20 42.91 46.64
CA LYS A 765 -35.41 42.07 46.61
C LYS A 765 -35.22 40.93 45.64
N VAL A 766 -34.91 39.74 46.14
CA VAL A 766 -34.68 38.55 45.30
C VAL A 766 -35.94 37.71 45.21
N SER A 767 -36.33 37.30 44.00
CA SER A 767 -37.46 36.38 43.78
C SER A 767 -37.09 35.28 42.79
N THR A 768 -37.65 34.09 42.99
CA THR A 768 -37.48 32.93 42.11
C THR A 768 -38.79 32.61 41.39
N GLN A 769 -38.69 32.37 40.09
CA GLN A 769 -39.80 32.01 39.20
C GLN A 769 -39.39 30.76 38.42
N LEU A 770 -39.35 29.63 39.12
CA LEU A 770 -39.01 28.34 38.53
C LEU A 770 -40.32 27.61 38.17
N ALA A 771 -40.42 27.08 36.95
CA ALA A 771 -41.59 26.28 36.56
C ALA A 771 -41.70 25.01 37.43
N LEU A 772 -42.91 24.64 37.85
CA LEU A 772 -43.16 23.48 38.74
C LEU A 772 -42.78 22.11 38.12
N GLU A 773 -42.65 22.04 36.79
CA GLU A 773 -42.41 20.80 36.04
C GLU A 773 -41.01 20.77 35.39
N LEU A 774 -39.99 21.36 36.04
CA LEU A 774 -38.62 21.28 35.52
C LEU A 774 -38.09 19.83 35.65
N PRO A 775 -37.56 19.24 34.56
CA PRO A 775 -36.99 17.91 34.61
C PRO A 775 -35.64 17.91 35.34
N LEU A 776 -35.20 16.74 35.81
CA LEU A 776 -33.80 16.54 36.20
C LEU A 776 -32.90 16.86 34.99
N LEU A 777 -31.86 17.64 35.23
CA LEU A 777 -30.88 18.01 34.21
C LEU A 777 -29.56 17.31 34.50
N ARG A 778 -28.80 17.04 33.43
CA ARG A 778 -27.49 16.41 33.54
C ARG A 778 -26.40 17.47 33.45
N PHE A 779 -25.90 17.94 34.59
CA PHE A 779 -24.90 19.00 34.67
C PHE A 779 -23.99 18.86 35.90
N ASP A 780 -22.92 19.65 35.98
CA ASP A 780 -22.06 19.73 37.16
C ASP A 780 -22.57 20.83 38.12
N ALA A 781 -23.07 20.41 39.28
CA ALA A 781 -23.66 21.28 40.30
C ALA A 781 -22.76 22.47 40.65
N VAL A 782 -21.48 22.19 40.88
CA VAL A 782 -20.51 23.15 41.44
C VAL A 782 -20.19 24.22 40.39
N LEU A 783 -20.03 23.80 39.14
CA LEU A 783 -19.76 24.72 38.04
C LEU A 783 -20.98 25.58 37.69
N ILE A 784 -22.19 25.01 37.69
CA ILE A 784 -23.42 25.78 37.42
C ILE A 784 -23.81 26.68 38.60
N GLU A 785 -23.62 26.24 39.85
CA GLU A 785 -23.73 27.10 41.03
C GLU A 785 -22.80 28.31 40.88
N ARG A 786 -21.56 28.10 40.42
CA ARG A 786 -20.60 29.17 40.17
C ARG A 786 -21.06 30.15 39.08
N VAL A 787 -21.68 29.64 38.00
CA VAL A 787 -22.31 30.51 36.99
C VAL A 787 -23.38 31.38 37.64
N LEU A 788 -24.28 30.79 38.42
CA LEU A 788 -25.36 31.52 39.10
C LEU A 788 -24.83 32.54 40.11
N CYS A 789 -23.85 32.18 40.94
CA CYS A 789 -23.21 33.12 41.87
C CYS A 789 -22.58 34.29 41.12
N ASN A 790 -21.83 34.06 40.04
CA ASN A 790 -21.24 35.12 39.23
C ASN A 790 -22.30 36.06 38.62
N LEU A 791 -23.44 35.51 38.16
CA LEU A 791 -24.54 36.31 37.61
C LEU A 791 -25.25 37.12 38.70
N LEU A 792 -25.49 36.53 39.88
CA LEU A 792 -26.12 37.18 41.03
C LEU A 792 -25.24 38.28 41.63
N GLU A 793 -23.94 38.02 41.75
CA GLU A 793 -22.95 39.01 42.19
C GLU A 793 -22.87 40.19 41.23
N ASN A 794 -22.88 39.92 39.92
CA ASN A 794 -22.93 40.98 38.92
C ASN A 794 -24.22 41.79 39.04
N ALA A 795 -25.38 41.13 39.16
CA ALA A 795 -26.65 41.83 39.35
C ALA A 795 -26.59 42.74 40.58
N ALA A 796 -26.26 42.20 41.76
CA ALA A 796 -26.18 42.96 43.02
C ALA A 796 -25.18 44.12 42.97
N LYS A 797 -24.06 43.95 42.28
CA LYS A 797 -23.01 44.97 42.16
C LYS A 797 -23.40 46.11 41.23
N TYR A 798 -24.13 45.82 40.15
CA TYR A 798 -24.49 46.82 39.14
C TYR A 798 -25.87 47.45 39.36
N THR A 799 -26.68 46.92 40.28
CA THR A 799 -27.94 47.53 40.74
C THR A 799 -27.77 48.41 41.98
N SER A 800 -28.74 49.29 42.26
CA SER A 800 -28.80 50.07 43.50
C SER A 800 -29.50 49.30 44.62
N PRO A 801 -29.20 49.58 45.91
CA PRO A 801 -29.94 49.01 47.04
C PRO A 801 -31.46 49.20 46.89
N GLY A 802 -32.24 48.15 47.19
CA GLY A 802 -33.70 48.10 47.01
C GLY A 802 -34.18 47.62 45.63
N SER A 803 -33.26 47.41 44.69
CA SER A 803 -33.54 46.84 43.35
C SER A 803 -34.01 45.38 43.44
N SER A 804 -34.75 44.94 42.42
CA SER A 804 -35.29 43.58 42.33
C SER A 804 -34.45 42.74 41.39
N ILE A 805 -34.07 41.53 41.83
CA ILE A 805 -33.33 40.53 41.07
C ILE A 805 -34.20 39.28 40.97
N VAL A 806 -34.36 38.74 39.77
CA VAL A 806 -35.24 37.59 39.52
C VAL A 806 -34.47 36.48 38.82
N ILE A 807 -34.62 35.26 39.33
CA ILE A 807 -34.15 34.03 38.68
C ILE A 807 -35.37 33.34 38.08
N TYR A 808 -35.40 33.20 36.77
CA TYR A 808 -36.46 32.55 36.01
C TYR A 808 -35.94 31.32 35.30
N ALA A 809 -36.64 30.19 35.39
CA ALA A 809 -36.26 28.97 34.68
C ALA A 809 -37.49 28.30 34.05
N VAL A 810 -37.37 27.97 32.76
CA VAL A 810 -38.44 27.30 32.02
C VAL A 810 -37.86 26.34 30.99
N ARG A 811 -38.53 25.20 30.78
CA ARG A 811 -38.21 24.29 29.68
C ARG A 811 -38.69 24.86 28.34
N ARG A 812 -37.81 24.91 27.34
CA ARG A 812 -38.14 25.22 25.95
C ARG A 812 -37.50 24.17 25.02
N GLY A 813 -38.32 23.24 24.56
CA GLY A 813 -37.87 22.14 23.71
C GLY A 813 -36.88 21.22 24.44
N GLU A 814 -35.69 21.06 23.84
CA GLU A 814 -34.59 20.24 24.36
C GLU A 814 -33.69 20.98 25.36
N PHE A 815 -34.02 22.22 25.73
CA PHE A 815 -33.21 23.00 26.68
C PHE A 815 -34.06 23.54 27.82
N VAL A 816 -33.48 23.63 29.03
CA VAL A 816 -33.97 24.50 30.08
C VAL A 816 -33.27 25.85 29.96
N ARG A 817 -34.07 26.90 29.80
CA ARG A 817 -33.62 28.29 29.70
C ARG A 817 -33.68 28.91 31.09
N VAL A 818 -32.52 29.30 31.61
CA VAL A 818 -32.35 29.97 32.90
C VAL A 818 -31.98 31.42 32.66
N MET A 819 -32.70 32.35 33.27
CA MET A 819 -32.54 33.78 33.08
C MET A 819 -32.40 34.47 34.43
N VAL A 820 -31.31 35.21 34.61
CA VAL A 820 -31.09 36.09 35.76
C VAL A 820 -31.24 37.52 35.28
N TYR A 821 -32.21 38.25 35.82
CA TYR A 821 -32.50 39.61 35.37
C TYR A 821 -32.84 40.55 36.51
N ASP A 822 -32.58 41.84 36.29
CA ASP A 822 -32.75 42.91 37.27
C ASP A 822 -33.49 44.12 36.69
N ASN A 823 -33.80 45.08 37.57
CA ASN A 823 -34.38 46.40 37.24
C ASN A 823 -33.35 47.55 37.33
N GLY A 824 -32.07 47.25 37.14
CA GLY A 824 -30.96 48.21 37.15
C GLY A 824 -30.81 49.02 35.86
N PRO A 825 -29.63 49.64 35.62
CA PRO A 825 -29.41 50.53 34.47
C PRO A 825 -29.40 49.81 33.10
N GLY A 826 -29.40 48.48 33.08
CA GLY A 826 -29.35 47.69 31.85
C GLY A 826 -27.95 47.56 31.25
N LEU A 827 -27.88 46.87 30.11
CA LEU A 827 -26.63 46.67 29.36
C LEU A 827 -26.45 47.79 28.30
N PRO A 828 -25.20 48.22 28.02
CA PRO A 828 -24.95 49.20 26.96
C PRO A 828 -25.38 48.67 25.59
N ARG A 829 -26.17 49.46 24.84
CA ARG A 829 -26.68 49.09 23.50
C ARG A 829 -25.53 48.85 22.51
N GLY A 830 -25.54 47.72 21.81
CA GLY A 830 -24.54 47.35 20.80
C GLY A 830 -23.27 46.70 21.36
N ARG A 831 -23.22 46.38 22.66
CA ARG A 831 -22.12 45.64 23.31
C ARG A 831 -22.60 44.39 24.06
N GLU A 832 -23.80 43.90 23.75
CA GLU A 832 -24.43 42.75 24.41
C GLU A 832 -23.59 41.47 24.31
N GLU A 833 -22.78 41.33 23.25
CA GLU A 833 -21.89 40.17 23.06
C GLU A 833 -20.46 40.41 23.61
N ALA A 834 -20.00 41.65 23.57
CA ALA A 834 -18.66 42.05 24.02
C ALA A 834 -18.47 41.92 25.54
N ILE A 835 -19.54 41.96 26.35
CA ILE A 835 -19.45 41.77 27.81
C ILE A 835 -18.97 40.38 28.23
N PHE A 836 -19.01 39.41 27.32
CA PHE A 836 -18.51 38.06 27.54
C PHE A 836 -17.07 37.88 27.03
N GLU A 837 -16.48 38.89 26.39
CA GLU A 837 -15.07 38.90 26.01
C GLU A 837 -14.18 39.11 27.25
N LYS A 838 -12.96 38.58 27.18
CA LYS A 838 -12.00 38.59 28.30
C LYS A 838 -11.55 40.03 28.60
N PHE A 839 -11.52 40.39 29.88
CA PHE A 839 -11.09 41.70 30.38
C PHE A 839 -11.96 42.88 29.94
N THR A 840 -13.12 42.61 29.34
CA THR A 840 -14.04 43.67 28.89
C THR A 840 -14.88 44.17 30.05
N ARG A 841 -14.94 45.49 30.24
CA ARG A 841 -15.82 46.19 31.22
C ARG A 841 -16.80 47.08 30.47
N GLY A 842 -18.06 47.12 30.92
CA GLY A 842 -19.14 47.90 30.30
C GLY A 842 -18.89 49.41 30.24
N GLU A 843 -18.13 49.96 31.20
CA GLU A 843 -17.69 51.36 31.24
C GLU A 843 -16.21 51.45 31.63
N LYS A 844 -15.43 52.30 30.92
CA LYS A 844 -13.96 52.40 31.05
C LYS A 844 -13.48 53.03 32.36
N GLU A 845 -14.34 53.68 33.16
CA GLU A 845 -13.95 54.41 34.38
C GLU A 845 -14.97 54.27 35.54
N SER A 846 -15.51 53.06 35.78
CA SER A 846 -16.34 52.85 36.99
C SER A 846 -15.47 52.52 38.22
N SER A 847 -15.79 53.17 39.35
CA SER A 847 -15.20 52.93 40.68
C SER A 847 -15.54 51.56 41.29
N LYS A 848 -16.31 50.72 40.58
CA LYS A 848 -16.74 49.40 41.03
C LYS A 848 -15.69 48.33 40.69
N PRO A 849 -15.03 47.68 41.68
CA PRO A 849 -13.87 46.80 41.46
C PRO A 849 -14.23 45.51 40.69
N GLY A 850 -13.54 45.17 39.59
CA GLY A 850 -13.75 43.90 38.86
C GLY A 850 -12.83 43.72 37.63
N VAL A 851 -12.47 42.46 37.33
CA VAL A 851 -11.41 42.08 36.36
C VAL A 851 -11.96 41.81 34.95
N GLY A 852 -13.28 41.67 34.79
CA GLY A 852 -13.89 41.36 33.50
C GLY A 852 -13.72 39.90 33.03
N LEU A 853 -13.48 38.97 33.96
CA LEU A 853 -13.36 37.53 33.64
C LEU A 853 -14.62 36.72 33.98
N GLY A 854 -15.49 37.21 34.87
CA GLY A 854 -16.62 36.43 35.39
C GLY A 854 -17.60 35.95 34.31
N LEU A 855 -18.01 36.83 33.38
CA LEU A 855 -18.93 36.46 32.30
C LEU A 855 -18.28 35.58 31.23
N ALA A 856 -16.98 35.77 30.96
CA ALA A 856 -16.22 34.88 30.08
C ALA A 856 -16.12 33.45 30.66
N ILE A 857 -15.89 33.32 31.97
CA ILE A 857 -15.92 32.04 32.68
C ILE A 857 -17.33 31.42 32.63
N CYS A 858 -18.38 32.22 32.82
CA CYS A 858 -19.76 31.74 32.71
C CYS A 858 -20.05 31.17 31.32
N ARG A 859 -19.62 31.86 30.26
CA ARG A 859 -19.74 31.37 28.88
C ARG A 859 -19.03 30.04 28.69
N ALA A 860 -17.77 29.98 29.10
CA ALA A 860 -16.98 28.79 28.87
C ALA A 860 -17.50 27.58 29.68
N ILE A 861 -18.00 27.78 30.90
CA ILE A 861 -18.67 26.71 31.67
C ILE A 861 -19.95 26.25 30.98
N VAL A 862 -20.81 27.17 30.53
CA VAL A 862 -22.09 26.83 29.89
C VAL A 862 -21.88 26.11 28.55
N GLU A 863 -20.94 26.58 27.74
CA GLU A 863 -20.57 25.93 26.46
C GLU A 863 -19.99 24.53 26.70
N ALA A 864 -19.18 24.35 27.74
CA ALA A 864 -18.67 23.04 28.13
C ALA A 864 -19.78 22.06 28.58
N HIS A 865 -20.94 22.56 28.99
CA HIS A 865 -22.16 21.78 29.27
C HIS A 865 -23.06 21.57 28.04
N GLY A 866 -22.62 21.98 26.84
CA GLY A 866 -23.42 21.90 25.61
C GLY A 866 -24.55 22.92 25.52
N GLY A 867 -24.50 23.98 26.35
CA GLY A 867 -25.44 25.09 26.36
C GLY A 867 -24.91 26.34 25.67
N THR A 868 -25.69 27.41 25.74
CA THR A 868 -25.33 28.76 25.25
C THR A 868 -25.65 29.80 26.32
N ILE A 869 -24.87 30.89 26.39
CA ILE A 869 -25.15 32.06 27.24
C ILE A 869 -25.21 33.33 26.39
N ALA A 870 -26.18 34.20 26.67
CA ALA A 870 -26.36 35.47 25.97
C ALA A 870 -26.95 36.53 26.90
N ALA A 871 -26.84 37.79 26.49
CA ALA A 871 -27.62 38.88 27.05
C ALA A 871 -29.01 38.93 26.39
N ASP A 872 -30.04 39.24 27.17
CA ASP A 872 -31.42 39.36 26.71
C ASP A 872 -32.09 40.62 27.28
N LYS A 873 -33.33 40.90 26.85
CA LYS A 873 -34.11 42.03 27.36
C LYS A 873 -34.74 41.68 28.71
N SER A 874 -34.40 42.44 29.75
CA SER A 874 -35.04 42.29 31.06
C SER A 874 -36.51 42.67 31.00
N PRO A 875 -37.43 41.80 31.49
CA PRO A 875 -38.83 42.16 31.72
C PRO A 875 -39.03 43.34 32.68
N LEU A 876 -38.02 43.66 33.50
CA LEU A 876 -38.05 44.77 34.46
C LEU A 876 -37.36 46.04 33.95
N GLY A 877 -36.86 46.04 32.70
CA GLY A 877 -36.17 47.18 32.09
C GLY A 877 -34.68 47.32 32.40
N GLY A 878 -34.10 46.44 33.23
CA GLY A 878 -32.66 46.38 33.54
C GLY A 878 -31.88 45.38 32.67
N ALA A 879 -30.86 44.73 33.24
CA ALA A 879 -30.06 43.74 32.53
C ALA A 879 -30.69 42.33 32.65
N ALA A 880 -30.55 41.50 31.62
CA ALA A 880 -30.87 40.07 31.70
C ALA A 880 -29.78 39.25 31.04
N ILE A 881 -29.30 38.23 31.75
CA ILE A 881 -28.39 37.22 31.22
C ILE A 881 -29.13 35.89 31.20
N VAL A 882 -29.11 35.23 30.05
CA VAL A 882 -29.78 33.96 29.83
C VAL A 882 -28.76 32.89 29.46
N PHE A 883 -28.87 31.72 30.09
CA PHE A 883 -28.14 30.54 29.67
C PHE A 883 -29.07 29.34 29.47
N THR A 884 -28.62 28.37 28.68
CA THR A 884 -29.36 27.14 28.39
C THR A 884 -28.62 25.92 28.91
N LEU A 885 -29.37 24.92 29.37
CA LEU A 885 -28.85 23.60 29.74
C LEU A 885 -29.62 22.52 28.96
N PRO A 886 -28.94 21.53 28.37
CA PRO A 886 -29.61 20.47 27.61
C PRO A 886 -30.44 19.55 28.52
N VAL A 887 -31.64 19.23 28.08
CA VAL A 887 -32.54 18.25 28.69
C VAL A 887 -32.16 16.88 28.14
N GLY A 888 -31.50 16.06 28.95
CA GLY A 888 -31.26 14.66 28.59
C GLY A 888 -32.41 13.74 29.02
N MET A 889 -32.22 12.42 28.87
CA MET A 889 -33.11 11.39 29.41
C MET A 889 -32.66 10.96 30.82
N PRO A 890 -33.38 11.34 31.89
CA PRO A 890 -33.03 10.90 33.24
C PRO A 890 -33.16 9.36 33.37
N PRO A 891 -32.34 8.71 34.21
CA PRO A 891 -32.44 7.27 34.44
C PRO A 891 -33.83 6.94 35.01
N GLN A 892 -34.43 5.85 34.50
CA GLN A 892 -35.69 5.35 35.03
C GLN A 892 -35.47 4.88 36.48
N VAL A 893 -36.20 5.49 37.42
CA VAL A 893 -36.23 5.01 38.80
C VAL A 893 -37.02 3.69 38.78
N PRO A 894 -36.45 2.56 39.25
CA PRO A 894 -37.19 1.31 39.31
C PRO A 894 -38.42 1.49 40.19
N GLU A 895 -39.60 1.13 39.67
CA GLU A 895 -40.85 1.13 40.42
C GLU A 895 -40.64 0.23 41.65
N ILE A 896 -40.81 0.82 42.83
CA ILE A 896 -40.84 0.08 44.09
C ILE A 896 -42.13 -0.74 44.04
N GLU A 897 -42.02 -2.05 43.82
CA GLU A 897 -43.13 -2.98 44.02
C GLU A 897 -43.63 -2.81 45.46
N GLU A 898 -44.82 -2.21 45.63
CA GLU A 898 -45.53 -2.19 46.90
C GLU A 898 -45.83 -3.64 47.31
N ALA A 899 -45.17 -4.10 48.37
CA ALA A 899 -45.36 -5.42 48.99
C ALA A 899 -46.45 -5.39 50.07
#